data_AF-A0A1I0Y7J8-F1
#
_entry.id   AF-A0A1I0Y7J8-F1
#
_cell.length_a   1.000
_cell.length_b   1.000
_cell.length_c   1.000
_cell.angle_alpha   90.00
_cell.angle_beta   90.00
_cell.angle_gamma   90.00
#
_symmetry.space_group_name_H-M   'P 1'
#
loop_
_entity.id
_entity.type
_entity.pdbx_description
1 polymer ?
#
loop_
_entity_poly.entity_id
_entity_poly.type
_entity_poly.pdbx_seq_one_letter_code
_entity_poly.pdbx_strand_id
1 'polypeptide(L)'
;MTGNLTIKKLLVANRGEIAIRVLRAATELKINTVAIYTYEDRYSLHRYKADQSFQIGDESEALKPYLDIEEIINVAKENQVDAIHPGYGFLSENVDFARRCLEEGIIFVGPRVEVMLQLGDKVAAKKVARAVDVPLIKDSKIPLNSVEDALSEAAEIGYPVMLKAAAGGGGRGMRVVHSPDMMEMSFGNAKSEAIKAFGDDTMFIEKFIDNPKHIEVQILGDNYGNIVHLYERDCSVQRRFQKVIEVAPSILKPETKKRLFDYAVKIAKHVNYNNAGTVEFLVDKEENIYFIEVNPRIQVEHTITEEITGIDIVRSQIIIAAGHPLTHNQIFIHSQDDIKCNGWAIQCRITTEDPQNDFKPDYGTIIAYRSAGGYGIRLDEGSCYSGVVVSPFFDSMLVKVSSSGRTLKGASDRLRRTLEEFRIRGVKTNIPFLINVMSNDTFRSGETTVNFIPDNPHLLVPRYEYSQDRGTKLIKYLAELKVNGHPDIKNYDANKTFRKPLIPAITSKEYPKGTKDLLNELGRDKFIEYIKNEKKIFYTDTTLRDAHQSLFATRLRNHDILKVAEGMAKNFPQLFSMEVWGGATFDVTMRFLHEDPWERLRLIRKAAPNVLLQMLFRGSNAVGYAAYPDNVLEQFIIKSAENGIDVFRIFDSLNWIEGMRHSIKIVREKTNAIAEACICYTGDILNPDRPKFNLQYYVDLAKELEAAGAHMLAIKDMAGLLKPYAAEVLIKELKKHISIPIHLHTHDTSSIQSTTYLKAIEAGVDVVDVALASMSGLTSQPNFNSLVAALQGSERENPIDLKKLNEYSNYFEVVREYYYPFESELKAGTAEVYNHEIPGGQYSNLLPQARGLGLEDKFETIKQNYVVVNELFGDIVKVTPSSKVVGDMALFMTSNNLTANDVMEKGDTLAFPESVKQLFRGDLGQPFGGFPKALQKIILKDEKPYTEKPNAHLEPVDFKLELKKLHEKFDDKLTTEDLLSYIMFPKVFSDFYAFRKHFGKVEKLATPTFYYPLKPNEEVLVNLAWGKNLLIKFRYMGEPNEEGFREVYFQINGQTRNVLVKDNAIKSTKISNIKISGSNDIGAPLQGKLVKIMVNENDEVKKNTPLFVIEAMKMETTICSLKDGIISKILLKENAMIEQDDCVLQVN
;
A
#
# COMPACT_ATOMS: atom_id res chain seq x y z
N MET A 1 50.81 29.49 -16.00
CA MET A 1 51.04 30.52 -14.97
C MET A 1 49.68 30.96 -14.46
N THR A 2 49.34 30.62 -13.21
CA THR A 2 48.06 30.99 -12.58
C THR A 2 48.12 32.46 -12.16
N GLY A 3 47.48 33.35 -12.91
CA GLY A 3 47.17 34.68 -12.38
C GLY A 3 46.27 34.49 -11.18
N ASN A 4 46.76 34.80 -9.98
CA ASN A 4 45.96 34.69 -8.76
C ASN A 4 44.75 35.63 -8.90
N LEU A 5 43.53 35.08 -8.78
CA LEU A 5 42.33 35.88 -8.63
C LEU A 5 42.45 36.75 -7.36
N THR A 6 41.83 37.92 -7.38
CA THR A 6 41.79 38.84 -6.23
C THR A 6 41.03 38.23 -5.04
N ILE A 7 40.00 37.44 -5.32
CA ILE A 7 39.19 36.72 -4.32
C ILE A 7 39.96 35.48 -3.83
N LYS A 8 40.28 35.43 -2.53
CA LYS A 8 40.93 34.28 -1.87
C LYS A 8 39.97 33.51 -0.96
N LYS A 9 38.94 34.17 -0.42
CA LYS A 9 37.90 33.57 0.40
C LYS A 9 36.51 34.06 -0.02
N LEU A 10 35.60 33.11 -0.26
CA LEU A 10 34.24 33.37 -0.72
C LEU A 10 33.21 32.74 0.22
N LEU A 11 32.25 33.54 0.69
CA LEU A 11 31.09 33.08 1.45
C LEU A 11 29.88 32.91 0.53
N VAL A 12 29.11 31.85 0.76
CA VAL A 12 27.83 31.66 0.07
C VAL A 12 26.68 32.02 0.99
N ALA A 13 25.97 33.11 0.68
CA ALA A 13 24.82 33.58 1.45
C ALA A 13 23.54 32.84 1.04
N ASN A 14 23.59 31.51 1.12
CA ASN A 14 22.51 30.62 0.69
C ASN A 14 22.68 29.22 1.31
N ARG A 15 21.77 28.30 0.98
CA ARG A 15 21.75 26.91 1.46
C ARG A 15 21.53 25.90 0.33
N GLY A 16 21.56 24.62 0.69
CA GLY A 16 21.12 23.53 -0.19
C GLY A 16 22.00 23.37 -1.44
N GLU A 17 21.38 23.02 -2.58
CA GLU A 17 22.11 22.65 -3.79
C GLU A 17 22.93 23.81 -4.35
N ILE A 18 22.39 25.04 -4.36
CA ILE A 18 23.06 26.18 -4.97
C ILE A 18 24.29 26.59 -4.17
N ALA A 19 24.24 26.45 -2.84
CA ALA A 19 25.41 26.61 -2.01
C ALA A 19 26.48 25.60 -2.41
N ILE A 20 26.15 24.31 -2.51
CA ILE A 20 27.09 23.26 -2.96
C ILE A 20 27.64 23.56 -4.36
N ARG A 21 26.81 24.02 -5.29
CA ARG A 21 27.21 24.36 -6.66
C ARG A 21 28.24 25.50 -6.72
N VAL A 22 28.06 26.54 -5.91
CA VAL A 22 28.99 27.67 -5.79
C VAL A 22 30.28 27.24 -5.08
N LEU A 23 30.17 26.46 -4.00
CA LEU A 23 31.32 25.92 -3.27
C LEU A 23 32.21 25.07 -4.19
N ARG A 24 31.61 24.26 -5.08
CA ARG A 24 32.34 23.49 -6.11
C ARG A 24 33.13 24.41 -7.05
N ALA A 25 32.48 25.44 -7.62
CA ALA A 25 33.14 26.38 -8.53
C ALA A 25 34.29 27.13 -7.85
N ALA A 26 34.08 27.62 -6.61
CA ALA A 26 35.10 28.30 -5.83
C ALA A 26 36.29 27.38 -5.52
N THR A 27 36.03 26.13 -5.15
CA THR A 27 37.07 25.12 -4.88
C THR A 27 37.91 24.84 -6.13
N GLU A 28 37.29 24.70 -7.30
CA GLU A 28 38.00 24.50 -8.57
C GLU A 28 38.87 25.72 -8.97
N LEU A 29 38.46 26.92 -8.53
CA LEU A 29 39.23 28.16 -8.64
C LEU A 29 40.28 28.33 -7.53
N LYS A 30 40.38 27.37 -6.60
CA LYS A 30 41.28 27.38 -5.43
C LYS A 30 41.01 28.55 -4.47
N ILE A 31 39.74 28.90 -4.33
CA ILE A 31 39.24 29.91 -3.39
C ILE A 31 38.74 29.18 -2.14
N ASN A 32 39.16 29.63 -0.95
CA ASN A 32 38.65 29.10 0.31
C ASN A 32 37.17 29.44 0.47
N THR A 33 36.39 28.52 1.02
CA THR A 33 34.94 28.61 1.00
C THR A 33 34.32 28.70 2.39
N VAL A 34 33.27 29.51 2.52
CA VAL A 34 32.51 29.70 3.75
C VAL A 34 31.02 29.45 3.51
N ALA A 35 30.40 28.65 4.36
CA ALA A 35 28.95 28.44 4.41
C ALA A 35 28.33 29.06 5.68
N ILE A 36 27.06 29.42 5.61
CA ILE A 36 26.23 29.83 6.75
C ILE A 36 25.08 28.85 6.91
N TYR A 37 24.64 28.57 8.14
CA TYR A 37 23.52 27.65 8.39
C TYR A 37 22.69 28.07 9.60
N THR A 38 21.39 27.77 9.62
CA THR A 38 20.54 27.92 10.82
C THR A 38 20.52 26.64 11.64
N TYR A 39 20.04 26.69 12.88
CA TYR A 39 19.94 25.50 13.74
C TYR A 39 19.19 24.34 13.07
N GLU A 40 18.09 24.63 12.37
CA GLU A 40 17.31 23.62 11.63
C GLU A 40 18.03 23.03 10.41
N ASP A 41 19.03 23.74 9.88
CA ASP A 41 19.83 23.31 8.73
C ASP A 41 21.20 22.73 9.15
N ARG A 42 21.42 22.45 10.44
CA ARG A 42 22.70 21.95 10.98
C ARG A 42 23.20 20.64 10.36
N TYR A 43 22.29 19.85 9.77
CA TYR A 43 22.58 18.58 9.09
C TYR A 43 22.57 18.69 7.56
N SER A 44 22.44 19.91 7.02
CA SER A 44 22.41 20.17 5.59
C SER A 44 23.75 19.89 4.95
N LEU A 45 23.76 19.27 3.77
CA LEU A 45 25.01 18.84 3.13
C LEU A 45 25.93 20.01 2.79
N HIS A 46 25.39 21.18 2.45
CA HIS A 46 26.18 22.34 2.05
C HIS A 46 27.14 22.82 3.16
N ARG A 47 26.74 22.68 4.43
CA ARG A 47 27.58 23.00 5.59
C ARG A 47 28.90 22.23 5.56
N TYR A 48 28.84 20.94 5.24
CA TYR A 48 30.01 20.04 5.22
C TYR A 48 30.81 20.12 3.90
N LYS A 49 30.38 20.94 2.95
CA LYS A 49 31.06 21.12 1.64
C LYS A 49 31.90 22.39 1.58
N ALA A 50 31.79 23.26 2.58
CA ALA A 50 32.65 24.44 2.71
C ALA A 50 33.87 24.14 3.59
N ASP A 51 34.94 24.92 3.42
CA ASP A 51 36.14 24.84 4.27
C ASP A 51 35.86 25.35 5.69
N GLN A 52 34.95 26.32 5.83
CA GLN A 52 34.46 26.85 7.10
C GLN A 52 32.93 26.99 7.06
N SER A 53 32.26 26.81 8.21
CA SER A 53 30.82 27.00 8.31
C SER A 53 30.42 27.64 9.63
N PHE A 54 29.51 28.61 9.61
CA PHE A 54 29.07 29.35 10.80
C PHE A 54 27.56 29.29 10.97
N GLN A 55 27.11 29.08 12.21
CA GLN A 55 25.69 29.20 12.52
C GLN A 55 25.30 30.68 12.52
N ILE A 56 24.12 30.97 11.96
CA ILE A 56 23.44 32.25 12.03
C ILE A 56 22.08 32.07 12.73
N GLY A 57 21.68 33.06 13.50
CA GLY A 57 20.46 33.12 14.29
C GLY A 57 20.44 32.23 15.53
N ASP A 58 19.44 32.50 16.36
CA ASP A 58 19.10 31.68 17.52
C ASP A 58 18.45 30.34 17.12
N GLU A 59 18.48 29.36 18.03
CA GLU A 59 17.90 28.02 17.78
C GLU A 59 16.40 28.02 17.49
N SER A 60 15.70 29.12 17.81
CA SER A 60 14.26 29.29 17.63
C SER A 60 13.86 29.81 16.23
N GLU A 61 14.81 30.31 15.44
CA GLU A 61 14.56 30.94 14.14
C GLU A 61 15.05 30.06 12.98
N ALA A 62 14.10 29.47 12.24
CA ALA A 62 14.44 28.50 11.19
C ALA A 62 14.91 29.15 9.87
N LEU A 63 14.23 30.22 9.44
CA LEU A 63 14.42 30.84 8.12
C LEU A 63 14.96 32.27 8.17
N LYS A 64 14.41 33.09 9.08
CA LYS A 64 14.69 34.53 9.20
C LYS A 64 16.20 34.88 9.17
N PRO A 65 17.11 34.12 9.80
CA PRO A 65 18.54 34.46 9.79
C PRO A 65 19.15 34.47 8.37
N TYR A 66 18.68 33.64 7.43
CA TYR A 66 19.14 33.69 6.03
C TYR A 66 18.74 34.96 5.29
N LEU A 67 17.87 35.80 5.87
CA LEU A 67 17.44 37.09 5.36
C LEU A 67 18.03 38.26 6.16
N ASP A 68 18.82 37.99 7.21
CA ASP A 68 19.45 39.02 8.03
C ASP A 68 20.75 39.49 7.39
N ILE A 69 20.68 40.68 6.77
CA ILE A 69 21.80 41.31 6.07
C ILE A 69 22.98 41.56 7.00
N GLU A 70 22.74 42.15 8.18
CA GLU A 70 23.83 42.57 9.06
C GLU A 70 24.50 41.37 9.73
N GLU A 71 23.74 40.33 10.08
CA GLU A 71 24.31 39.09 10.58
C GLU A 71 25.25 38.43 9.56
N ILE A 72 24.83 38.31 8.30
CA ILE A 72 25.65 37.71 7.24
C ILE A 72 26.91 38.54 6.98
N ILE A 73 26.78 39.88 6.96
CA ILE A 73 27.92 40.80 6.81
C ILE A 73 28.89 40.67 8.00
N ASN A 74 28.40 40.56 9.22
CA ASN A 74 29.24 40.37 10.41
C ASN A 74 30.03 39.06 10.34
N VAL A 75 29.37 37.95 9.99
CA VAL A 75 30.04 36.66 9.77
C VAL A 75 31.13 36.78 8.69
N ALA A 76 30.84 37.48 7.59
CA ALA A 76 31.83 37.69 6.52
C ALA A 76 33.05 38.50 7.00
N LYS A 77 32.83 39.57 7.78
CA LYS A 77 33.89 40.42 8.32
C LYS A 77 34.77 39.72 9.34
N GLU A 78 34.16 39.06 10.33
CA GLU A 78 34.88 38.32 11.37
C GLU A 78 35.77 37.22 10.78
N ASN A 79 35.38 36.66 9.64
CA ASN A 79 36.07 35.58 8.97
C ASN A 79 36.90 36.00 7.77
N GLN A 80 37.09 37.31 7.55
CA GLN A 80 37.94 37.87 6.49
C GLN A 80 37.56 37.33 5.10
N VAL A 81 36.27 37.39 4.78
CA VAL A 81 35.72 37.00 3.48
C VAL A 81 35.92 38.13 2.48
N ASP A 82 36.45 37.83 1.29
CA ASP A 82 36.68 38.81 0.22
C ASP A 82 35.42 39.04 -0.63
N ALA A 83 34.60 37.99 -0.81
CA ALA A 83 33.44 38.03 -1.68
C ALA A 83 32.26 37.22 -1.13
N ILE A 84 31.04 37.69 -1.37
CA ILE A 84 29.80 36.97 -1.07
C ILE A 84 29.09 36.62 -2.38
N HIS A 85 28.81 35.33 -2.57
CA HIS A 85 27.94 34.86 -3.62
C HIS A 85 26.54 34.61 -3.05
N PRO A 86 25.48 35.28 -3.54
CA PRO A 86 24.16 35.16 -2.94
C PRO A 86 23.36 33.95 -3.44
N GLY A 87 23.82 33.30 -4.53
CA GLY A 87 23.09 32.19 -5.14
C GLY A 87 21.80 32.69 -5.80
N TYR A 88 20.68 32.03 -5.52
CA TYR A 88 19.34 32.45 -5.96
C TYR A 88 18.32 32.41 -4.82
N GLY A 89 17.24 33.17 -4.92
CA GLY A 89 16.32 33.37 -3.79
C GLY A 89 17.01 34.10 -2.62
N PHE A 90 16.37 34.13 -1.45
CA PHE A 90 16.87 34.88 -0.27
C PHE A 90 17.26 36.32 -0.66
N LEU A 91 18.52 36.72 -0.41
CA LEU A 91 19.02 38.08 -0.62
C LEU A 91 19.62 38.31 -2.02
N SER A 92 19.50 37.36 -2.94
CA SER A 92 20.16 37.46 -4.27
C SER A 92 19.67 38.57 -5.19
N GLU A 93 18.46 39.08 -4.97
CA GLU A 93 17.92 40.24 -5.68
C GLU A 93 17.77 41.47 -4.75
N ASN A 94 18.25 41.36 -3.50
CA ASN A 94 18.14 42.43 -2.52
C ASN A 94 19.23 43.49 -2.76
N VAL A 95 18.81 44.65 -3.24
CA VAL A 95 19.70 45.79 -3.55
C VAL A 95 20.44 46.29 -2.31
N ASP A 96 19.77 46.31 -1.15
CA ASP A 96 20.37 46.78 0.10
C ASP A 96 21.50 45.84 0.55
N PHE A 97 21.34 44.54 0.37
CA PHE A 97 22.40 43.56 0.64
C PHE A 97 23.63 43.78 -0.23
N ALA A 98 23.44 43.98 -1.54
CA ALA A 98 24.54 44.29 -2.45
C ALA A 98 25.24 45.62 -2.10
N ARG A 99 24.45 46.64 -1.68
CA ARG A 99 24.98 47.93 -1.21
C ARG A 99 25.79 47.78 0.08
N ARG A 100 25.27 47.04 1.06
CA ARG A 100 25.97 46.76 2.33
C ARG A 100 27.28 46.00 2.11
N CYS A 101 27.30 45.03 1.18
CA CYS A 101 28.56 44.37 0.78
C CYS A 101 29.59 45.39 0.28
N LEU A 102 29.17 46.30 -0.61
CA LEU A 102 30.04 47.34 -1.17
C LEU A 102 30.57 48.31 -0.09
N GLU A 103 29.71 48.76 0.82
CA GLU A 103 30.08 49.66 1.93
C GLU A 103 31.11 49.06 2.87
N GLU A 104 31.10 47.74 3.06
CA GLU A 104 32.04 47.00 3.91
C GLU A 104 33.28 46.48 3.14
N GLY A 105 33.41 46.82 1.86
CA GLY A 105 34.53 46.38 1.02
C GLY A 105 34.51 44.90 0.65
N ILE A 106 33.34 44.26 0.69
CA ILE A 106 33.11 42.86 0.31
C ILE A 106 32.56 42.80 -1.11
N ILE A 107 33.17 41.99 -1.98
CA ILE A 107 32.73 41.86 -3.37
C ILE A 107 31.41 41.09 -3.43
N PHE A 108 30.34 41.74 -3.90
CA PHE A 108 29.09 41.06 -4.23
C PHE A 108 29.22 40.35 -5.58
N VAL A 109 29.08 39.01 -5.62
CA VAL A 109 29.15 38.23 -6.86
C VAL A 109 27.80 38.27 -7.58
N GLY A 110 27.55 39.39 -8.25
CA GLY A 110 26.33 39.68 -8.99
C GLY A 110 26.42 40.99 -9.76
N PRO A 111 25.30 41.48 -10.33
CA PRO A 111 25.24 42.78 -10.97
C PRO A 111 25.51 43.93 -9.99
N ARG A 112 25.91 45.09 -10.51
CA ARG A 112 26.10 46.30 -9.72
C ARG A 112 24.77 46.81 -9.13
N VAL A 113 24.86 47.54 -8.02
CA VAL A 113 23.69 48.13 -7.31
C VAL A 113 22.82 48.96 -8.25
N GLU A 114 23.43 49.75 -9.13
CA GLU A 114 22.69 50.59 -10.09
C GLU A 114 21.91 49.76 -11.11
N VAL A 115 22.48 48.63 -11.54
CA VAL A 115 21.84 47.68 -12.46
C VAL A 115 20.67 46.98 -11.77
N MET A 116 20.86 46.54 -10.52
CA MET A 116 19.81 45.91 -9.74
C MET A 116 18.64 46.87 -9.45
N LEU A 117 18.90 48.17 -9.24
CA LEU A 117 17.84 49.18 -9.08
C LEU A 117 17.01 49.37 -10.35
N GLN A 118 17.63 49.28 -11.52
CA GLN A 118 16.95 49.48 -12.81
C GLN A 118 16.15 48.25 -13.25
N LEU A 119 16.51 47.05 -12.78
CA LEU A 119 15.95 45.79 -13.26
C LEU A 119 15.22 44.96 -12.19
N GLY A 120 15.49 45.18 -10.91
CA GLY A 120 14.90 44.42 -9.80
C GLY A 120 13.44 44.76 -9.51
N ASP A 121 13.00 45.98 -9.87
CA ASP A 121 11.59 46.36 -9.84
C ASP A 121 10.95 46.19 -11.23
N LYS A 122 9.76 45.55 -11.28
CA LYS A 122 9.09 45.24 -12.55
C LYS A 122 8.68 46.48 -13.33
N VAL A 123 8.32 47.57 -12.65
CA VAL A 123 7.95 48.83 -13.29
C VAL A 123 9.21 49.51 -13.86
N ALA A 124 10.32 49.50 -13.12
CA ALA A 124 11.61 50.00 -13.59
C ALA A 124 12.13 49.21 -14.79
N ALA A 125 12.08 47.87 -14.74
CA ALA A 125 12.52 47.01 -15.82
C ALA A 125 11.70 47.23 -17.11
N LYS A 126 10.39 47.49 -16.98
CA LYS A 126 9.54 47.87 -18.13
C LYS A 126 9.90 49.23 -18.72
N LYS A 127 10.27 50.22 -17.90
CA LYS A 127 10.75 51.52 -18.40
C LYS A 127 12.01 51.32 -19.24
N VAL A 128 12.93 50.47 -18.80
CA VAL A 128 14.13 50.08 -19.56
C VAL A 128 13.72 49.42 -20.88
N ALA A 129 12.83 48.42 -20.85
CA ALA A 129 12.36 47.73 -22.06
C ALA A 129 11.70 48.68 -23.08
N ARG A 130 10.89 49.65 -22.62
CA ARG A 130 10.32 50.71 -23.49
C ARG A 130 11.40 51.58 -24.12
N ALA A 131 12.42 51.96 -23.34
CA ALA A 131 13.50 52.84 -23.81
C ALA A 131 14.38 52.21 -24.90
N VAL A 132 14.37 50.89 -25.03
CA VAL A 132 15.13 50.14 -26.05
C VAL A 132 14.27 49.46 -27.11
N ASP A 133 13.00 49.87 -27.22
CA ASP A 133 12.01 49.34 -28.18
C ASP A 133 11.84 47.82 -28.11
N VAL A 134 11.88 47.24 -26.90
CA VAL A 134 11.54 45.83 -26.69
C VAL A 134 10.02 45.70 -26.50
N PRO A 135 9.34 44.79 -27.21
CA PRO A 135 7.89 44.65 -27.09
C PRO A 135 7.46 44.25 -25.68
N LEU A 136 6.37 44.86 -25.22
CA LEU A 136 5.81 44.66 -23.88
C LEU A 136 4.38 44.15 -23.94
N ILE A 137 3.97 43.48 -22.87
CA ILE A 137 2.56 43.19 -22.63
C ILE A 137 1.83 44.52 -22.39
N LYS A 138 0.68 44.71 -23.02
CA LYS A 138 -0.18 45.88 -22.78
C LYS A 138 -0.55 45.92 -21.30
N ASP A 139 -0.16 46.98 -20.60
CA ASP A 139 -0.35 47.14 -19.16
C ASP A 139 -1.16 48.40 -18.80
N SER A 140 -1.60 48.47 -17.55
CA SER A 140 -2.37 49.60 -17.05
C SER A 140 -1.55 50.89 -17.01
N LYS A 141 -2.13 51.99 -17.47
CA LYS A 141 -1.46 53.30 -17.59
C LYS A 141 -1.52 54.11 -16.30
N ILE A 142 -2.53 53.86 -15.47
CA ILE A 142 -2.74 54.53 -14.19
C ILE A 142 -2.47 53.58 -13.01
N PRO A 143 -2.08 54.09 -11.83
CA PRO A 143 -2.05 53.31 -10.60
C PRO A 143 -3.45 52.80 -10.23
N LEU A 144 -3.55 51.55 -9.76
CA LEU A 144 -4.83 50.94 -9.39
C LEU A 144 -5.09 51.15 -7.90
N ASN A 145 -5.75 52.24 -7.53
CA ASN A 145 -6.05 52.56 -6.13
C ASN A 145 -7.39 51.95 -5.67
N SER A 146 -8.34 51.77 -6.60
CA SER A 146 -9.63 51.14 -6.34
C SER A 146 -9.99 50.04 -7.35
N VAL A 147 -11.08 49.31 -7.06
CA VAL A 147 -11.63 48.29 -7.98
C VAL A 147 -12.17 48.95 -9.26
N GLU A 148 -12.69 50.17 -9.16
CA GLU A 148 -13.17 50.94 -10.31
C GLU A 148 -12.02 51.30 -11.28
N ASP A 149 -10.85 51.68 -10.75
CA ASP A 149 -9.64 51.89 -11.56
C ASP A 149 -9.27 50.60 -12.32
N ALA A 150 -9.31 49.46 -11.63
CA ALA A 150 -9.03 48.14 -12.20
C ALA A 150 -10.04 47.73 -13.29
N LEU A 151 -11.33 47.99 -13.09
CA LEU A 151 -12.39 47.72 -14.08
C LEU A 151 -12.22 48.60 -15.34
N SER A 152 -11.89 49.88 -15.17
CA SER A 152 -11.67 50.82 -16.27
C SER A 152 -10.47 50.40 -17.13
N GLU A 153 -9.32 50.16 -16.50
CA GLU A 153 -8.11 49.72 -17.21
C GLU A 153 -8.30 48.35 -17.88
N ALA A 154 -8.99 47.41 -17.22
CA ALA A 154 -9.30 46.11 -17.82
C ALA A 154 -10.22 46.21 -19.04
N ALA A 155 -11.13 47.19 -19.09
CA ALA A 155 -11.96 47.44 -20.27
C ALA A 155 -11.13 48.00 -21.45
N GLU A 156 -10.14 48.87 -21.19
CA GLU A 156 -9.24 49.38 -22.23
C GLU A 156 -8.25 48.31 -22.73
N ILE A 157 -7.70 47.49 -21.83
CA ILE A 157 -6.77 46.40 -22.16
C ILE A 157 -7.51 45.24 -22.86
N GLY A 158 -8.73 44.96 -22.40
CA GLY A 158 -9.60 43.88 -22.87
C GLY A 158 -9.34 42.56 -22.15
N TYR A 159 -10.40 41.86 -21.73
CA TYR A 159 -10.34 40.56 -21.07
C TYR A 159 -9.86 39.42 -22.01
N PRO A 160 -9.32 38.31 -21.48
CA PRO A 160 -8.87 38.15 -20.08
C PRO A 160 -7.67 39.05 -19.77
N VAL A 161 -7.55 39.43 -18.50
CA VAL A 161 -6.44 40.23 -17.96
C VAL A 161 -5.78 39.54 -16.77
N MET A 162 -4.50 39.82 -16.54
CA MET A 162 -3.74 39.33 -15.40
C MET A 162 -3.52 40.47 -14.42
N LEU A 163 -4.10 40.36 -13.23
CA LEU A 163 -3.83 41.24 -12.11
C LEU A 163 -2.52 40.81 -11.43
N LYS A 164 -1.60 41.75 -11.16
CA LYS A 164 -0.28 41.47 -10.56
C LYS A 164 0.11 42.51 -9.52
N ALA A 165 0.78 42.08 -8.46
CA ALA A 165 1.47 42.95 -7.51
C ALA A 165 2.83 43.42 -8.04
N ALA A 166 3.22 44.66 -7.77
CA ALA A 166 4.50 45.24 -8.22
C ALA A 166 5.70 44.51 -7.61
N ALA A 167 5.69 44.29 -6.29
CA ALA A 167 6.70 43.52 -5.56
C ALA A 167 6.52 41.99 -5.65
N GLY A 168 5.58 41.50 -6.48
CA GLY A 168 5.20 40.09 -6.53
C GLY A 168 6.21 39.18 -7.24
N GLY A 169 6.74 38.18 -6.53
CA GLY A 169 7.65 37.13 -7.05
C GLY A 169 7.13 35.70 -6.82
N GLY A 170 7.59 34.74 -7.64
CA GLY A 170 7.34 33.30 -7.45
C GLY A 170 5.88 32.84 -7.65
N GLY A 171 5.07 33.59 -8.41
CA GLY A 171 3.67 33.26 -8.70
C GLY A 171 2.66 33.73 -7.63
N ARG A 172 3.11 34.45 -6.60
CA ARG A 172 2.26 35.03 -5.54
C ARG A 172 1.80 36.44 -5.90
N GLY A 173 0.61 36.82 -5.45
CA GLY A 173 0.02 38.14 -5.73
C GLY A 173 -0.39 38.35 -7.20
N MET A 174 -0.71 37.27 -7.92
CA MET A 174 -1.20 37.33 -9.31
C MET A 174 -2.49 36.53 -9.53
N ARG A 175 -3.42 37.06 -10.33
CA ARG A 175 -4.73 36.43 -10.62
C ARG A 175 -5.16 36.70 -12.05
N VAL A 176 -5.62 35.65 -12.74
CA VAL A 176 -6.27 35.79 -14.05
C VAL A 176 -7.72 36.16 -13.83
N VAL A 177 -8.17 37.24 -14.48
CA VAL A 177 -9.54 37.72 -14.45
C VAL A 177 -10.11 37.59 -15.86
N HIS A 178 -11.12 36.76 -16.05
CA HIS A 178 -11.73 36.52 -17.37
C HIS A 178 -12.95 37.41 -17.66
N SER A 179 -13.56 38.02 -16.65
CA SER A 179 -14.75 38.86 -16.80
C SER A 179 -14.80 39.97 -15.73
N PRO A 180 -15.57 41.05 -15.98
CA PRO A 180 -15.76 42.14 -15.02
C PRO A 180 -16.24 41.68 -13.64
N ASP A 181 -17.17 40.71 -13.59
CA ASP A 181 -17.79 40.24 -12.34
C ASP A 181 -16.79 39.59 -11.36
N MET A 182 -15.64 39.13 -11.86
CA MET A 182 -14.59 38.52 -11.04
C MET A 182 -13.55 39.52 -10.53
N MET A 183 -13.57 40.77 -10.99
CA MET A 183 -12.54 41.77 -10.69
C MET A 183 -12.52 42.13 -9.21
N GLU A 184 -13.68 42.42 -8.61
CA GLU A 184 -13.78 42.88 -7.22
C GLU A 184 -13.17 41.88 -6.24
N MET A 185 -13.57 40.61 -6.34
CA MET A 185 -13.03 39.53 -5.51
C MET A 185 -11.54 39.29 -5.78
N SER A 186 -11.12 39.29 -7.05
CA SER A 186 -9.73 39.01 -7.44
C SER A 186 -8.79 40.12 -6.97
N PHE A 187 -9.22 41.39 -7.06
CA PHE A 187 -8.49 42.56 -6.62
C PHE A 187 -8.28 42.56 -5.11
N GLY A 188 -9.35 42.36 -4.33
CA GLY A 188 -9.26 42.29 -2.87
C GLY A 188 -8.35 41.17 -2.37
N ASN A 189 -8.43 39.98 -2.99
CA ASN A 189 -7.59 38.84 -2.66
C ASN A 189 -6.12 39.06 -3.02
N ALA A 190 -5.83 39.51 -4.25
CA ALA A 190 -4.45 39.73 -4.69
C ALA A 190 -3.76 40.84 -3.89
N LYS A 191 -4.49 41.94 -3.59
CA LYS A 191 -4.00 43.05 -2.77
C LYS A 191 -3.69 42.60 -1.34
N SER A 192 -4.57 41.82 -0.73
CA SER A 192 -4.35 41.27 0.62
C SER A 192 -3.16 40.31 0.67
N GLU A 193 -2.99 39.49 -0.38
CA GLU A 193 -1.84 38.58 -0.52
C GLU A 193 -0.53 39.36 -0.68
N ALA A 194 -0.52 40.44 -1.47
CA ALA A 194 0.64 41.30 -1.67
C ALA A 194 1.10 41.99 -0.38
N ILE A 195 0.17 42.57 0.38
CA ILE A 195 0.45 43.18 1.69
C ILE A 195 1.09 42.17 2.63
N LYS A 196 0.50 40.97 2.75
CA LYS A 196 0.99 39.94 3.68
C LYS A 196 2.35 39.39 3.29
N ALA A 197 2.60 39.23 1.99
CA ALA A 197 3.81 38.58 1.50
C ALA A 197 4.99 39.55 1.31
N PHE A 198 4.72 40.80 0.94
CA PHE A 198 5.74 41.74 0.48
C PHE A 198 5.66 43.11 1.17
N GLY A 199 4.63 43.39 1.98
CA GLY A 199 4.45 44.68 2.65
C GLY A 199 4.08 45.83 1.69
N ASP A 200 3.83 45.53 0.42
CA ASP A 200 3.49 46.49 -0.65
C ASP A 200 2.17 46.07 -1.30
N ASP A 201 1.20 47.00 -1.35
CA ASP A 201 -0.13 46.79 -1.89
C ASP A 201 -0.31 47.32 -3.32
N THR A 202 0.80 47.74 -3.96
CA THR A 202 0.81 48.29 -5.31
C THR A 202 0.42 47.22 -6.34
N MET A 203 -0.71 47.43 -7.03
CA MET A 203 -1.24 46.53 -8.05
C MET A 203 -1.20 47.16 -9.45
N PHE A 204 -1.03 46.32 -10.47
CA PHE A 204 -1.19 46.69 -11.88
C PHE A 204 -1.88 45.57 -12.67
N ILE A 205 -2.42 45.90 -13.85
CA ILE A 205 -3.06 44.95 -14.76
C ILE A 205 -2.21 44.81 -16.02
N GLU A 206 -2.10 43.59 -16.52
CA GLU A 206 -1.55 43.26 -17.83
C GLU A 206 -2.56 42.50 -18.68
N LYS A 207 -2.42 42.60 -20.01
CA LYS A 207 -3.12 41.67 -20.90
C LYS A 207 -2.69 40.24 -20.57
N PHE A 208 -3.65 39.36 -20.32
CA PHE A 208 -3.36 37.94 -20.19
C PHE A 208 -3.07 37.38 -21.59
N ILE A 209 -1.84 36.90 -21.79
CA ILE A 209 -1.47 36.16 -23.00
C ILE A 209 -1.99 34.74 -22.80
N ASP A 210 -2.87 34.30 -23.69
CA ASP A 210 -3.45 32.96 -23.59
C ASP A 210 -2.48 31.90 -24.10
N ASN A 211 -2.34 30.84 -23.32
CA ASN A 211 -1.52 29.66 -23.60
C ASN A 211 -0.09 29.93 -24.15
N PRO A 212 0.72 30.81 -23.54
CA PRO A 212 2.04 31.17 -24.07
C PRO A 212 3.08 30.09 -23.80
N LYS A 213 4.21 30.17 -24.50
CA LYS A 213 5.48 29.64 -24.05
C LYS A 213 6.19 30.64 -23.13
N HIS A 214 6.80 30.15 -22.06
CA HIS A 214 7.69 30.94 -21.21
C HIS A 214 9.12 30.68 -21.66
N ILE A 215 9.76 31.67 -22.27
CA ILE A 215 11.09 31.57 -22.87
C ILE A 215 12.00 32.58 -22.21
N GLU A 216 13.21 32.18 -21.87
CA GLU A 216 14.15 33.04 -21.19
C GLU A 216 15.55 32.94 -21.80
N VAL A 217 16.30 34.04 -21.78
CA VAL A 217 17.62 34.13 -22.41
C VAL A 217 18.67 34.37 -21.33
N GLN A 218 19.65 33.47 -21.26
CA GLN A 218 20.80 33.63 -20.38
C GLN A 218 21.72 34.73 -20.91
N ILE A 219 22.10 35.67 -20.05
CA ILE A 219 23.11 36.70 -20.36
C ILE A 219 24.32 36.57 -19.44
N LEU A 220 25.48 36.96 -19.96
CA LEU A 220 26.72 37.12 -19.20
C LEU A 220 27.40 38.41 -19.65
N GLY A 221 27.64 39.32 -18.71
CA GLY A 221 28.31 40.60 -18.95
C GLY A 221 29.56 40.77 -18.07
N ASP A 222 30.63 41.38 -18.56
CA ASP A 222 31.78 41.73 -17.74
C ASP A 222 31.79 43.22 -17.34
N ASN A 223 32.80 43.62 -16.56
CA ASN A 223 32.96 45.01 -16.12
C ASN A 223 33.52 45.94 -17.21
N TYR A 224 33.77 45.43 -18.43
CA TYR A 224 34.40 46.11 -19.55
C TYR A 224 33.42 46.38 -20.70
N GLY A 225 32.12 46.12 -20.49
CA GLY A 225 31.05 46.36 -21.46
C GLY A 225 30.84 45.23 -22.46
N ASN A 226 31.53 44.09 -22.30
CA ASN A 226 31.28 42.92 -23.13
C ASN A 226 30.06 42.17 -22.59
N ILE A 227 29.09 41.89 -23.46
CA ILE A 227 27.84 41.19 -23.11
C ILE A 227 27.56 40.15 -24.19
N VAL A 228 27.30 38.92 -23.77
CA VAL A 228 26.93 37.78 -24.62
C VAL A 228 25.66 37.11 -24.10
N HIS A 229 24.92 36.44 -24.99
CA HIS A 229 23.87 35.51 -24.60
C HIS A 229 24.35 34.07 -24.67
N LEU A 230 23.89 33.21 -23.76
CA LEU A 230 24.20 31.77 -23.75
C LEU A 230 22.99 30.94 -24.24
N TYR A 231 22.34 31.41 -25.31
CA TYR A 231 21.08 30.89 -25.84
C TYR A 231 19.89 30.99 -24.85
N GLU A 232 18.77 30.39 -25.24
CA GLU A 232 17.50 30.40 -24.52
C GLU A 232 17.17 29.07 -23.82
N ARG A 233 16.28 29.15 -22.83
CA ARG A 233 15.61 28.02 -22.18
C ARG A 233 14.09 28.13 -22.37
N ASP A 234 13.44 26.99 -22.56
CA ASP A 234 11.99 26.83 -22.53
C ASP A 234 11.59 26.34 -21.13
N CYS A 235 10.91 27.22 -20.39
CA CYS A 235 10.45 26.99 -19.03
C CYS A 235 8.92 26.91 -18.97
N SER A 236 8.27 26.51 -20.08
CA SER A 236 6.82 26.49 -20.21
C SER A 236 6.13 25.41 -19.40
N VAL A 237 6.84 24.34 -18.99
CA VAL A 237 6.25 23.30 -18.15
C VAL A 237 6.12 23.80 -16.71
N GLN A 238 4.94 24.34 -16.40
CA GLN A 238 4.66 25.03 -15.15
C GLN A 238 3.41 24.52 -14.45
N ARG A 239 3.37 24.66 -13.13
CA ARG A 239 2.17 24.46 -12.31
C ARG A 239 1.94 25.71 -11.46
N ARG A 240 0.74 26.30 -11.54
CA ARG A 240 0.40 27.56 -10.83
C ARG A 240 1.49 28.63 -11.02
N PHE A 241 1.97 28.79 -12.26
CA PHE A 241 3.05 29.72 -12.65
C PHE A 241 4.43 29.45 -12.01
N GLN A 242 4.64 28.25 -11.44
CA GLN A 242 5.94 27.79 -10.95
C GLN A 242 6.56 26.80 -11.94
N LYS A 243 7.85 27.01 -12.26
CA LYS A 243 8.62 26.15 -13.17
C LYS A 243 8.84 24.76 -12.55
N VAL A 244 8.60 23.72 -13.34
CA VAL A 244 8.71 22.32 -12.90
C VAL A 244 9.78 21.56 -13.70
N ILE A 245 9.78 21.74 -15.02
CA ILE A 245 10.73 21.16 -15.96
C ILE A 245 11.18 22.25 -16.93
N GLU A 246 12.48 22.27 -17.20
CA GLU A 246 13.09 23.25 -18.10
C GLU A 246 13.87 22.54 -19.20
N VAL A 247 13.89 23.11 -20.41
CA VAL A 247 14.54 22.54 -21.59
C VAL A 247 15.44 23.59 -22.25
N ALA A 248 16.63 23.20 -22.71
CA ALA A 248 17.52 24.04 -23.49
C ALA A 248 18.02 23.28 -24.72
N PRO A 249 18.05 23.87 -25.93
CA PRO A 249 17.36 25.10 -26.32
C PRO A 249 15.84 24.87 -26.52
N SER A 250 15.11 25.94 -26.81
CA SER A 250 13.68 25.89 -27.14
C SER A 250 13.41 25.36 -28.56
N ILE A 251 12.15 25.07 -28.91
CA ILE A 251 11.72 24.82 -30.29
C ILE A 251 10.86 26.00 -30.75
N LEU A 252 11.48 26.92 -31.48
CA LEU A 252 10.92 28.14 -32.06
C LEU A 252 11.53 28.40 -33.43
N LYS A 253 10.91 29.25 -34.25
CA LYS A 253 11.49 29.66 -35.53
C LYS A 253 12.85 30.37 -35.32
N PRO A 254 13.85 30.14 -36.17
CA PRO A 254 15.16 30.78 -36.06
C PRO A 254 15.08 32.31 -35.96
N GLU A 255 14.16 32.94 -36.66
CA GLU A 255 13.95 34.40 -36.66
C GLU A 255 13.43 34.88 -35.30
N THR A 256 12.54 34.12 -34.65
CA THR A 256 12.05 34.40 -33.29
C THR A 256 13.17 34.29 -32.27
N LYS A 257 13.99 33.24 -32.36
CA LYS A 257 15.16 33.09 -31.49
C LYS A 257 16.13 34.26 -31.63
N LYS A 258 16.44 34.66 -32.87
CA LYS A 258 17.29 35.83 -33.12
C LYS A 258 16.74 37.10 -32.48
N ARG A 259 15.42 37.34 -32.61
CA ARG A 259 14.76 38.48 -31.96
C ARG A 259 14.85 38.41 -30.43
N LEU A 260 14.63 37.25 -29.82
CA LEU A 260 14.80 37.04 -28.37
C LEU A 260 16.21 37.41 -27.91
N PHE A 261 17.24 36.94 -28.62
CA PHE A 261 18.64 37.25 -28.30
C PHE A 261 18.94 38.74 -28.45
N ASP A 262 18.51 39.33 -29.57
CA ASP A 262 18.71 40.76 -29.86
C ASP A 262 18.04 41.63 -28.76
N TYR A 263 16.83 41.28 -28.32
CA TYR A 263 16.13 41.99 -27.25
C TYR A 263 16.83 41.84 -25.89
N ALA A 264 17.21 40.61 -25.51
CA ALA A 264 17.91 40.36 -24.25
C ALA A 264 19.24 41.12 -24.17
N VAL A 265 20.03 41.09 -25.25
CA VAL A 265 21.31 41.80 -25.33
C VAL A 265 21.11 43.32 -25.37
N LYS A 266 20.07 43.83 -26.04
CA LYS A 266 19.74 45.27 -26.02
C LYS A 266 19.43 45.78 -24.61
N ILE A 267 18.58 45.07 -23.88
CA ILE A 267 18.24 45.41 -22.48
C ILE A 267 19.53 45.42 -21.64
N ALA A 268 20.31 44.35 -21.72
CA ALA A 268 21.54 44.21 -20.96
C ALA A 268 22.57 45.32 -21.28
N LYS A 269 22.74 45.68 -22.56
CA LYS A 269 23.65 46.77 -22.98
C LYS A 269 23.20 48.14 -22.48
N HIS A 270 21.90 48.42 -22.51
CA HIS A 270 21.38 49.72 -22.09
C HIS A 270 21.65 50.04 -20.62
N VAL A 271 21.60 49.02 -19.76
CA VAL A 271 21.87 49.17 -18.32
C VAL A 271 23.33 48.88 -17.95
N ASN A 272 24.21 48.63 -18.93
CA ASN A 272 25.59 48.17 -18.69
C ASN A 272 25.66 46.95 -17.75
N TYR A 273 24.84 45.95 -18.04
CA TYR A 273 24.71 44.74 -17.23
C TYR A 273 26.05 44.04 -17.02
N ASN A 274 26.32 43.62 -15.79
CA ASN A 274 27.51 42.84 -15.43
C ASN A 274 27.12 41.58 -14.64
N ASN A 275 28.00 40.58 -14.67
CA ASN A 275 27.79 39.24 -14.14
C ASN A 275 26.73 38.43 -14.92
N ALA A 276 26.17 37.37 -14.34
CA ALA A 276 25.14 36.55 -14.96
C ALA A 276 23.72 37.03 -14.62
N GLY A 277 22.83 36.95 -15.60
CA GLY A 277 21.40 37.23 -15.44
C GLY A 277 20.55 36.52 -16.48
N THR A 278 19.24 36.64 -16.34
CA THR A 278 18.30 36.09 -17.31
C THR A 278 17.23 37.10 -17.67
N VAL A 279 16.93 37.23 -18.96
CA VAL A 279 15.81 38.03 -19.48
C VAL A 279 14.65 37.10 -19.83
N GLU A 280 13.47 37.30 -19.24
CA GLU A 280 12.31 36.42 -19.42
C GLU A 280 11.26 37.04 -20.36
N PHE A 281 10.65 36.18 -21.19
CA PHE A 281 9.68 36.53 -22.22
C PHE A 281 8.49 35.55 -22.22
N LEU A 282 7.31 36.06 -22.57
CA LEU A 282 6.20 35.23 -23.08
C LEU A 282 6.25 35.24 -24.60
N VAL A 283 6.06 34.07 -25.19
CA VAL A 283 5.94 33.89 -26.63
C VAL A 283 4.58 33.28 -26.93
N ASP A 284 3.73 34.00 -27.67
CA ASP A 284 2.40 33.49 -28.03
C ASP A 284 2.44 32.47 -29.19
N LYS A 285 1.27 31.98 -29.61
CA LYS A 285 1.15 30.97 -30.67
C LYS A 285 1.64 31.48 -32.03
N GLU A 286 1.51 32.76 -32.29
CA GLU A 286 1.98 33.44 -33.50
C GLU A 286 3.48 33.78 -33.44
N GLU A 287 4.14 33.47 -32.33
CA GLU A 287 5.52 33.81 -32.00
C GLU A 287 5.78 35.32 -31.91
N ASN A 288 4.80 36.08 -31.39
CA ASN A 288 5.02 37.40 -30.85
C ASN A 288 5.69 37.29 -29.49
N ILE A 289 6.72 38.12 -29.27
CA ILE A 289 7.57 38.10 -28.07
C ILE A 289 7.14 39.25 -27.17
N TYR A 290 6.97 38.99 -25.88
CA TYR A 290 6.64 40.00 -24.89
C TYR A 290 7.58 39.89 -23.69
N PHE A 291 8.30 40.96 -23.37
CA PHE A 291 9.15 41.02 -22.17
C PHE A 291 8.32 40.94 -20.89
N ILE A 292 8.83 40.20 -19.89
CA ILE A 292 8.19 40.06 -18.58
C ILE A 292 9.06 40.70 -17.49
N GLU A 293 10.27 40.18 -17.29
CA GLU A 293 11.16 40.56 -16.20
C GLU A 293 12.62 40.23 -16.53
N VAL A 294 13.55 40.78 -15.75
CA VAL A 294 14.93 40.34 -15.69
C VAL A 294 15.17 39.76 -14.30
N ASN A 295 15.79 38.59 -14.24
CA ASN A 295 16.28 38.01 -13.00
C ASN A 295 17.77 38.39 -12.89
N PRO A 296 18.16 39.38 -12.05
CA PRO A 296 19.52 39.89 -12.00
C PRO A 296 20.46 38.99 -11.18
N ARG A 297 20.42 37.68 -11.44
CA ARG A 297 21.13 36.64 -10.71
C ARG A 297 21.19 35.34 -11.50
N ILE A 298 21.87 34.32 -10.96
CA ILE A 298 21.77 32.95 -11.46
C ILE A 298 20.37 32.36 -11.19
N GLN A 299 19.96 31.40 -12.02
CA GLN A 299 18.70 30.65 -11.88
C GLN A 299 18.95 29.16 -11.62
N VAL A 300 17.92 28.48 -11.10
CA VAL A 300 17.97 27.05 -10.75
C VAL A 300 18.36 26.21 -11.97
N GLU A 301 17.80 26.57 -13.12
CA GLU A 301 17.90 25.99 -14.46
C GLU A 301 19.14 26.41 -15.27
N HIS A 302 20.12 27.10 -14.67
CA HIS A 302 21.37 27.40 -15.36
C HIS A 302 22.08 26.13 -15.88
N THR A 303 21.91 24.99 -15.18
CA THR A 303 22.61 23.74 -15.46
C THR A 303 22.40 23.24 -16.89
N ILE A 304 21.20 23.38 -17.44
CA ILE A 304 20.89 22.94 -18.82
C ILE A 304 21.52 23.85 -19.87
N THR A 305 21.76 25.12 -19.54
CA THR A 305 22.55 26.01 -20.40
C THR A 305 24.02 25.63 -20.39
N GLU A 306 24.57 25.27 -19.22
CA GLU A 306 25.95 24.76 -19.13
C GLU A 306 26.10 23.46 -19.94
N GLU A 307 25.12 22.55 -19.88
CA GLU A 307 25.14 21.28 -20.63
C GLU A 307 25.17 21.48 -22.16
N ILE A 308 24.41 22.45 -22.70
CA ILE A 308 24.38 22.69 -24.15
C ILE A 308 25.52 23.58 -24.64
N THR A 309 26.11 24.42 -23.79
CA THR A 309 27.17 25.36 -24.19
C THR A 309 28.58 24.93 -23.80
N GLY A 310 28.73 24.09 -22.76
CA GLY A 310 30.01 23.77 -22.14
C GLY A 310 30.60 24.92 -21.31
N ILE A 311 29.85 26.00 -21.08
CA ILE A 311 30.30 27.17 -20.31
C ILE A 311 29.86 27.02 -18.86
N ASP A 312 30.80 27.03 -17.93
CA ASP A 312 30.51 27.08 -16.49
C ASP A 312 30.12 28.50 -16.09
N ILE A 313 28.84 28.72 -15.84
CA ILE A 313 28.27 30.03 -15.55
C ILE A 313 28.74 30.50 -14.18
N VAL A 314 28.64 29.68 -13.14
CA VAL A 314 28.98 30.07 -11.76
C VAL A 314 30.47 30.42 -11.62
N ARG A 315 31.33 29.62 -12.24
CA ARG A 315 32.77 29.90 -12.31
C ARG A 315 33.03 31.24 -13.01
N SER A 316 32.33 31.50 -14.11
CA SER A 316 32.42 32.77 -14.84
C SER A 316 31.95 33.95 -14.00
N GLN A 317 30.87 33.80 -13.22
CA GLN A 317 30.39 34.83 -12.28
C GLN A 317 31.48 35.26 -11.29
N ILE A 318 32.19 34.29 -10.69
CA ILE A 318 33.26 34.55 -9.72
C ILE A 318 34.44 35.27 -10.39
N ILE A 319 34.85 34.83 -11.58
CA ILE A 319 35.97 35.44 -12.32
C ILE A 319 35.63 36.87 -12.76
N ILE A 320 34.40 37.12 -13.21
CA ILE A 320 33.92 38.46 -13.56
C ILE A 320 33.90 39.37 -12.32
N ALA A 321 33.39 38.87 -11.19
CA ALA A 321 33.37 39.61 -9.93
C ALA A 321 34.78 39.91 -9.40
N ALA A 322 35.76 39.05 -9.67
CA ALA A 322 37.18 39.29 -9.40
C ALA A 322 37.82 40.38 -10.31
N GLY A 323 37.07 40.92 -11.28
CA GLY A 323 37.47 42.05 -12.12
C GLY A 323 38.02 41.66 -13.49
N HIS A 324 37.84 40.42 -13.95
CA HIS A 324 38.37 39.96 -15.24
C HIS A 324 37.34 40.03 -16.38
N PRO A 325 37.79 40.29 -17.64
CA PRO A 325 36.90 40.32 -18.81
C PRO A 325 36.46 38.93 -19.24
N LEU A 326 35.42 38.84 -20.08
CA LEU A 326 34.97 37.59 -20.70
C LEU A 326 36.07 36.89 -21.52
N THR A 327 37.02 37.67 -22.06
CA THR A 327 38.16 37.18 -22.84
C THR A 327 39.26 36.54 -21.99
N HIS A 328 39.13 36.56 -20.66
CA HIS A 328 40.10 35.98 -19.74
C HIS A 328 40.33 34.49 -20.05
N ASN A 329 41.57 34.02 -19.90
CA ASN A 329 42.00 32.65 -20.22
C ASN A 329 41.41 31.55 -19.30
N GLN A 330 40.43 31.89 -18.47
CA GLN A 330 39.64 30.94 -17.69
C GLN A 330 38.15 30.98 -18.03
N ILE A 331 37.71 31.91 -18.90
CA ILE A 331 36.35 32.03 -19.44
C ILE A 331 36.35 31.75 -20.95
N PHE A 332 37.31 32.31 -21.70
CA PHE A 332 37.50 32.09 -23.15
C PHE A 332 36.33 32.50 -24.05
N ILE A 333 35.70 33.64 -23.77
CA ILE A 333 34.65 34.19 -24.64
C ILE A 333 35.17 35.50 -25.25
N HIS A 334 35.65 35.45 -26.49
CA HIS A 334 36.11 36.62 -27.26
C HIS A 334 34.97 37.31 -28.00
N SER A 335 33.97 36.56 -28.43
CA SER A 335 32.78 37.08 -29.10
C SER A 335 31.58 36.15 -28.94
N GLN A 336 30.41 36.60 -29.40
CA GLN A 336 29.19 35.76 -29.44
C GLN A 336 29.38 34.48 -30.28
N ASP A 337 30.28 34.50 -31.28
CA ASP A 337 30.51 33.39 -32.19
C ASP A 337 31.28 32.22 -31.55
N ASP A 338 31.95 32.45 -30.41
CA ASP A 338 32.65 31.39 -29.66
C ASP A 338 31.69 30.44 -28.95
N ILE A 339 30.46 30.89 -28.71
CA ILE A 339 29.45 30.16 -27.94
C ILE A 339 28.69 29.22 -28.89
N LYS A 340 28.83 27.91 -28.69
CA LYS A 340 28.16 26.88 -29.51
C LYS A 340 27.05 26.20 -28.72
N CYS A 341 25.93 25.92 -29.38
CA CYS A 341 24.85 25.11 -28.81
C CYS A 341 24.94 23.66 -29.31
N ASN A 342 25.13 22.71 -28.40
CA ASN A 342 25.30 21.29 -28.69
C ASN A 342 24.14 20.47 -28.11
N GLY A 343 23.27 19.97 -28.99
CA GLY A 343 22.19 19.06 -28.61
C GLY A 343 21.10 19.74 -27.77
N TRP A 344 20.52 18.97 -26.85
CA TRP A 344 19.46 19.38 -25.93
C TRP A 344 19.78 18.94 -24.52
N ALA A 345 19.32 19.71 -23.55
CA ALA A 345 19.34 19.35 -22.15
C ALA A 345 17.98 19.62 -21.49
N ILE A 346 17.62 18.78 -20.53
CA ILE A 346 16.37 18.84 -19.76
C ILE A 346 16.72 18.78 -18.29
N GLN A 347 16.16 19.67 -17.48
CA GLN A 347 16.23 19.61 -16.02
C GLN A 347 14.87 19.25 -15.46
N CYS A 348 14.86 18.38 -14.45
CA CYS A 348 13.74 18.23 -13.54
C CYS A 348 14.21 18.29 -12.09
N ARG A 349 13.32 18.72 -11.20
CA ARG A 349 13.57 18.79 -9.76
C ARG A 349 12.83 17.66 -9.08
N ILE A 350 13.57 16.76 -8.44
CA ILE A 350 12.96 15.76 -7.58
C ILE A 350 12.67 16.44 -6.24
N THR A 351 11.39 16.48 -5.85
CA THR A 351 10.90 17.08 -4.61
C THR A 351 10.17 16.05 -3.76
N THR A 352 9.90 16.38 -2.49
CA THR A 352 9.04 15.55 -1.61
C THR A 352 7.54 15.74 -1.84
N GLU A 353 7.15 16.51 -2.85
CA GLU A 353 5.75 16.81 -3.14
C GLU A 353 5.01 15.57 -3.65
N ASP A 354 3.82 15.32 -3.10
CA ASP A 354 2.94 14.24 -3.52
C ASP A 354 1.96 14.70 -4.61
N PRO A 355 2.13 14.29 -5.89
CA PRO A 355 1.25 14.74 -6.97
C PRO A 355 -0.22 14.32 -6.78
N GLN A 356 -0.49 13.27 -6.01
CA GLN A 356 -1.84 12.80 -5.73
C GLN A 356 -2.55 13.61 -4.64
N ASN A 357 -1.80 14.41 -3.88
CA ASN A 357 -2.30 15.24 -2.79
C ASN A 357 -2.01 16.72 -3.04
N ASP A 358 -2.35 17.20 -4.25
CA ASP A 358 -2.12 18.57 -4.73
C ASP A 358 -0.67 19.06 -4.53
N PHE A 359 0.31 18.16 -4.69
CA PHE A 359 1.75 18.41 -4.51
C PHE A 359 2.10 18.96 -3.14
N LYS A 360 1.35 18.60 -2.10
CA LYS A 360 1.74 18.88 -0.73
C LYS A 360 3.09 18.20 -0.44
N PRO A 361 4.09 18.89 0.11
CA PRO A 361 5.36 18.26 0.46
C PRO A 361 5.18 17.25 1.58
N ASP A 362 5.84 16.13 1.43
CA ASP A 362 6.05 15.14 2.47
C ASP A 362 7.33 15.46 3.26
N TYR A 363 7.35 15.06 4.53
CA TYR A 363 8.45 15.33 5.45
C TYR A 363 8.80 14.06 6.23
N GLY A 364 9.99 14.04 6.82
CA GLY A 364 10.46 12.91 7.62
C GLY A 364 11.80 12.39 7.18
N THR A 365 12.13 11.17 7.60
CA THR A 365 13.48 10.63 7.47
C THR A 365 13.66 9.89 6.16
N ILE A 366 14.68 10.23 5.38
CA ILE A 366 15.08 9.45 4.20
C ILE A 366 15.76 8.16 4.68
N ILE A 367 15.04 7.03 4.68
CA ILE A 367 15.58 5.72 5.10
C ILE A 367 16.41 5.02 4.01
N ALA A 368 16.27 5.49 2.77
CA ALA A 368 17.06 5.04 1.64
C ALA A 368 17.21 6.14 0.61
N TYR A 369 18.46 6.38 0.18
CA TYR A 369 18.76 7.21 -0.96
C TYR A 369 19.72 6.46 -1.89
N ARG A 370 19.30 6.27 -3.15
CA ARG A 370 20.15 5.80 -4.24
C ARG A 370 19.93 6.71 -5.43
N SER A 371 20.95 7.48 -5.75
CA SER A 371 20.99 8.28 -6.98
C SER A 371 21.27 7.40 -8.20
N ALA A 372 20.87 7.89 -9.37
CA ALA A 372 21.09 7.25 -10.66
C ALA A 372 21.96 8.15 -11.54
N GLY A 373 23.07 7.62 -12.04
CA GLY A 373 24.01 8.33 -12.92
C GLY A 373 23.99 7.78 -14.35
N GLY A 374 25.11 7.91 -15.05
CA GLY A 374 25.31 7.43 -16.44
C GLY A 374 25.70 8.55 -17.40
N TYR A 375 26.05 8.20 -18.64
CA TYR A 375 26.43 9.18 -19.67
C TYR A 375 25.29 10.16 -19.96
N GLY A 376 25.60 11.46 -19.93
CA GLY A 376 24.65 12.54 -20.19
C GLY A 376 23.68 12.79 -19.04
N ILE A 377 24.01 12.40 -17.80
CA ILE A 377 23.25 12.70 -16.59
C ILE A 377 24.13 13.50 -15.62
N ARG A 378 23.61 14.64 -15.17
CA ARG A 378 24.19 15.52 -14.16
C ARG A 378 23.27 15.58 -12.96
N LEU A 379 23.86 15.55 -11.76
CA LEU A 379 23.14 15.62 -10.48
C LEU A 379 23.68 16.77 -9.64
N ASP A 380 22.78 17.67 -9.26
CA ASP A 380 23.04 18.73 -8.29
C ASP A 380 22.13 18.47 -7.07
N GLU A 381 22.71 17.81 -6.07
CA GLU A 381 22.01 17.34 -4.87
C GLU A 381 21.84 18.48 -3.85
N GLY A 382 20.66 18.56 -3.24
CA GLY A 382 20.45 19.29 -1.99
C GLY A 382 20.94 18.47 -0.80
N SER A 383 20.15 18.37 0.27
CA SER A 383 20.49 17.59 1.46
C SER A 383 19.84 16.21 1.41
N CYS A 384 20.46 15.28 0.68
CA CYS A 384 19.92 13.94 0.44
C CYS A 384 20.90 12.82 0.79
N TYR A 385 20.67 12.15 1.92
CA TYR A 385 21.42 10.97 2.31
C TYR A 385 20.59 10.08 3.25
N SER A 386 20.98 8.82 3.40
CA SER A 386 20.28 7.90 4.30
C SER A 386 20.39 8.40 5.75
N GLY A 387 19.26 8.62 6.41
CA GLY A 387 19.16 9.11 7.78
C GLY A 387 18.88 10.61 7.92
N VAL A 388 18.92 11.39 6.83
CA VAL A 388 18.59 12.83 6.92
C VAL A 388 17.10 13.04 7.13
N VAL A 389 16.73 14.00 7.97
CA VAL A 389 15.35 14.44 8.18
C VAL A 389 15.05 15.62 7.25
N VAL A 390 14.04 15.47 6.40
CA VAL A 390 13.51 16.56 5.57
C VAL A 390 12.62 17.44 6.44
N SER A 391 13.05 18.70 6.62
CA SER A 391 12.38 19.69 7.46
C SER A 391 11.24 20.41 6.74
N PRO A 392 10.15 20.79 7.44
CA PRO A 392 9.04 21.57 6.89
C PRO A 392 9.32 23.06 6.68
N PHE A 393 10.47 23.57 7.16
CA PHE A 393 10.79 25.00 7.12
C PHE A 393 11.38 25.47 5.79
N PHE A 394 11.92 24.55 4.98
CA PHE A 394 12.62 24.86 3.73
C PHE A 394 11.86 24.37 2.50
N ASP A 395 12.45 24.59 1.32
CA ASP A 395 11.92 24.04 0.07
C ASP A 395 12.00 22.50 0.05
N SER A 396 11.05 21.87 -0.64
CA SER A 396 10.89 20.42 -0.73
C SER A 396 11.90 19.75 -1.68
N MET A 397 12.89 20.48 -2.19
CA MET A 397 13.81 20.01 -3.22
C MET A 397 14.84 19.02 -2.64
N LEU A 398 14.92 17.85 -3.26
CA LEU A 398 15.88 16.82 -2.92
C LEU A 398 17.12 16.89 -3.83
N VAL A 399 16.92 16.78 -5.15
CA VAL A 399 18.00 16.76 -6.14
C VAL A 399 17.51 17.31 -7.47
N LYS A 400 18.34 18.10 -8.13
CA LYS A 400 18.15 18.46 -9.53
C LYS A 400 18.81 17.41 -10.41
N VAL A 401 18.06 16.94 -11.39
CA VAL A 401 18.54 15.96 -12.37
C VAL A 401 18.48 16.60 -13.73
N SER A 402 19.65 16.80 -14.32
CA SER A 402 19.79 17.30 -15.69
C SER A 402 20.22 16.16 -16.60
N SER A 403 19.59 16.05 -17.75
CA SER A 403 19.96 15.10 -18.80
C SER A 403 20.33 15.86 -20.06
N SER A 404 21.34 15.39 -20.78
CA SER A 404 21.72 15.93 -22.09
C SER A 404 21.64 14.85 -23.17
N GLY A 405 21.40 15.24 -24.42
CA GLY A 405 21.21 14.34 -25.54
C GLY A 405 21.29 15.01 -26.90
N ARG A 406 21.50 14.22 -27.97
CA ARG A 406 21.55 14.74 -29.35
C ARG A 406 20.19 15.15 -29.92
N THR A 407 19.10 14.78 -29.26
CA THR A 407 17.71 15.14 -29.58
C THR A 407 16.96 15.35 -28.28
N LEU A 408 15.90 16.17 -28.29
CA LEU A 408 15.02 16.35 -27.12
C LEU A 408 14.50 15.00 -26.63
N LYS A 409 13.99 14.18 -27.55
CA LYS A 409 13.54 12.79 -27.30
C LYS A 409 14.60 11.94 -26.59
N GLY A 410 15.86 12.01 -27.04
CA GLY A 410 16.96 11.26 -26.46
C GLY A 410 17.36 11.73 -25.06
N ALA A 411 17.30 13.04 -24.79
CA ALA A 411 17.46 13.57 -23.44
C ALA A 411 16.30 13.11 -22.53
N SER A 412 15.05 13.16 -23.01
CA SER A 412 13.87 12.67 -22.27
C SER A 412 13.98 11.19 -21.92
N ASP A 413 14.43 10.34 -22.85
CA ASP A 413 14.60 8.90 -22.61
C ASP A 413 15.68 8.61 -21.55
N ARG A 414 16.79 9.37 -21.57
CA ARG A 414 17.84 9.26 -20.54
C ARG A 414 17.30 9.67 -19.18
N LEU A 415 16.61 10.82 -19.10
CA LEU A 415 16.03 11.33 -17.86
C LEU A 415 14.98 10.39 -17.28
N ARG A 416 14.09 9.86 -18.14
CA ARG A 416 13.12 8.84 -17.75
C ARG A 416 13.79 7.63 -17.11
N ARG A 417 14.83 7.07 -17.76
CA ARG A 417 15.58 5.95 -17.18
C ARG A 417 16.24 6.33 -15.85
N THR A 418 16.76 7.56 -15.71
CA THR A 418 17.31 8.06 -14.44
C THR A 418 16.27 8.04 -13.33
N LEU A 419 15.10 8.59 -13.61
CA LEU A 419 13.98 8.66 -12.68
C LEU A 419 13.48 7.26 -12.29
N GLU A 420 13.44 6.31 -13.23
CA GLU A 420 13.07 4.90 -12.97
C GLU A 420 14.13 4.14 -12.14
N GLU A 421 15.39 4.59 -12.13
CA GLU A 421 16.48 4.00 -11.34
C GLU A 421 16.61 4.60 -9.94
N PHE A 422 16.22 5.86 -9.73
CA PHE A 422 16.24 6.52 -8.43
C PHE A 422 15.49 5.70 -7.38
N ARG A 423 16.09 5.50 -6.20
CA ARG A 423 15.40 4.88 -5.06
C ARG A 423 15.49 5.81 -3.86
N ILE A 424 14.42 6.56 -3.65
CA ILE A 424 14.19 7.38 -2.47
C ILE A 424 13.09 6.68 -1.66
N ARG A 425 13.32 6.50 -0.35
CA ARG A 425 12.35 5.90 0.58
C ARG A 425 12.34 6.69 1.88
N GLY A 426 11.20 6.63 2.56
CA GLY A 426 10.96 7.33 3.83
C GLY A 426 10.10 8.56 3.64
N VAL A 427 10.18 9.21 2.48
CA VAL A 427 9.31 10.29 2.03
C VAL A 427 8.77 9.99 0.63
N LYS A 428 7.60 10.52 0.30
CA LYS A 428 7.06 10.56 -1.06
C LYS A 428 7.89 11.48 -1.95
N THR A 429 7.74 11.30 -3.26
CA THR A 429 8.44 12.11 -4.25
C THR A 429 7.58 12.35 -5.49
N ASN A 430 7.82 13.45 -6.19
CA ASN A 430 7.18 13.77 -7.47
C ASN A 430 7.67 12.93 -8.67
N ILE A 431 8.59 11.97 -8.49
CA ILE A 431 9.17 11.12 -9.55
C ILE A 431 8.14 10.50 -10.50
N PRO A 432 7.03 9.88 -10.02
CA PRO A 432 6.06 9.26 -10.94
C PRO A 432 5.44 10.26 -11.92
N PHE A 433 5.16 11.48 -11.45
CA PHE A 433 4.68 12.58 -12.29
C PHE A 433 5.74 12.97 -13.34
N LEU A 434 7.01 13.13 -12.93
CA LEU A 434 8.10 13.47 -13.84
C LEU A 434 8.28 12.40 -14.94
N ILE A 435 8.18 11.10 -14.60
CA ILE A 435 8.25 10.01 -15.58
C ILE A 435 7.10 10.09 -16.59
N ASN A 436 5.89 10.42 -16.14
CA ASN A 436 4.74 10.59 -17.01
C ASN A 436 4.99 11.74 -18.02
N VAL A 437 5.53 12.88 -17.56
CA VAL A 437 5.88 14.00 -18.45
C VAL A 437 6.96 13.60 -19.46
N MET A 438 8.02 12.91 -19.04
CA MET A 438 9.08 12.44 -19.96
C MET A 438 8.59 11.45 -21.03
N SER A 439 7.42 10.84 -20.79
CA SER A 439 6.78 9.88 -21.70
C SER A 439 5.69 10.49 -22.57
N ASN A 440 5.33 11.76 -22.35
CA ASN A 440 4.27 12.45 -23.09
C ASN A 440 4.79 12.99 -24.44
N ASP A 441 4.04 12.76 -25.51
CA ASP A 441 4.48 13.14 -26.86
C ASP A 441 4.56 14.65 -27.08
N THR A 442 3.65 15.45 -26.49
CA THR A 442 3.67 16.92 -26.55
C THR A 442 4.93 17.50 -25.88
N PHE A 443 5.37 16.91 -24.77
CA PHE A 443 6.65 17.27 -24.16
C PHE A 443 7.83 16.91 -25.05
N ARG A 444 7.82 15.70 -25.62
CA ARG A 444 8.92 15.19 -26.46
C ARG A 444 9.02 15.87 -27.83
N SER A 445 7.94 16.47 -28.31
CA SER A 445 7.90 17.33 -29.51
C SER A 445 8.28 18.78 -29.21
N GLY A 446 8.36 19.18 -27.93
CA GLY A 446 8.64 20.55 -27.48
C GLY A 446 7.49 21.54 -27.72
N GLU A 447 6.27 21.04 -27.93
CA GLU A 447 5.06 21.84 -28.18
C GLU A 447 4.37 22.29 -26.88
N THR A 448 5.02 22.11 -25.72
CA THR A 448 4.46 22.48 -24.42
C THR A 448 4.31 23.99 -24.25
N THR A 449 3.22 24.37 -23.62
CA THR A 449 2.88 25.74 -23.22
C THR A 449 2.66 25.78 -21.69
N VAL A 450 2.43 26.97 -21.13
CA VAL A 450 2.15 27.16 -19.70
C VAL A 450 0.95 26.33 -19.19
N ASN A 451 -0.04 26.04 -20.04
CA ASN A 451 -1.22 25.24 -19.66
C ASN A 451 -1.02 23.72 -19.84
N PHE A 452 0.16 23.25 -20.23
CA PHE A 452 0.42 21.84 -20.51
C PHE A 452 0.02 20.89 -19.37
N ILE A 453 0.39 21.20 -18.11
CA ILE A 453 0.03 20.35 -16.97
C ILE A 453 -1.49 20.38 -16.69
N PRO A 454 -2.15 21.55 -16.56
CA PRO A 454 -3.61 21.65 -16.46
C PRO A 454 -4.39 20.87 -17.53
N ASP A 455 -3.95 20.94 -18.78
CA ASP A 455 -4.61 20.29 -19.93
C ASP A 455 -4.40 18.76 -19.95
N ASN A 456 -3.50 18.24 -19.11
CA ASN A 456 -3.13 16.83 -19.07
C ASN A 456 -3.23 16.25 -17.64
N PRO A 457 -4.42 16.19 -17.03
CA PRO A 457 -4.60 15.75 -15.63
C PRO A 457 -4.16 14.30 -15.39
N HIS A 458 -4.18 13.47 -16.43
CA HIS A 458 -3.69 12.09 -16.38
C HIS A 458 -2.20 11.96 -16.01
N LEU A 459 -1.40 13.03 -16.17
CA LEU A 459 0.01 13.05 -15.78
C LEU A 459 0.20 12.96 -14.26
N LEU A 460 -0.82 13.36 -13.47
CA LEU A 460 -0.78 13.36 -12.00
C LEU A 460 -1.02 11.98 -11.40
N VAL A 461 -1.55 11.03 -12.19
CA VAL A 461 -1.85 9.67 -11.73
C VAL A 461 -0.61 8.80 -11.88
N PRO A 462 -0.04 8.25 -10.79
CA PRO A 462 1.08 7.33 -10.88
C PRO A 462 0.64 6.08 -11.65
N ARG A 463 1.37 5.69 -12.72
CA ARG A 463 1.15 4.36 -13.30
C ARG A 463 1.56 3.33 -12.25
N TYR A 464 0.68 2.38 -11.95
CA TYR A 464 0.84 1.38 -10.89
C TYR A 464 2.09 0.49 -11.01
N GLU A 465 2.80 0.55 -12.13
CA GLU A 465 4.00 -0.23 -12.43
C GLU A 465 5.27 0.31 -11.73
N TYR A 466 5.28 1.55 -11.22
CA TYR A 466 6.54 2.23 -10.87
C TYR A 466 7.19 1.84 -9.54
N SER A 467 6.47 1.31 -8.53
CA SER A 467 7.10 0.69 -7.35
C SER A 467 6.08 0.00 -6.42
N GLN A 468 6.04 -1.32 -6.41
CA GLN A 468 5.26 -2.09 -5.42
C GLN A 468 5.93 -2.14 -4.03
N ASP A 469 7.16 -1.61 -3.90
CA ASP A 469 7.98 -1.57 -2.68
C ASP A 469 8.06 -2.89 -1.90
N ARG A 470 8.00 -4.02 -2.63
CA ARG A 470 7.84 -5.37 -2.05
C ARG A 470 8.90 -5.73 -1.04
N GLY A 471 10.15 -5.32 -1.26
CA GLY A 471 11.25 -5.59 -0.33
C GLY A 471 11.08 -4.88 1.02
N THR A 472 10.73 -3.59 0.98
CA THR A 472 10.46 -2.79 2.19
C THR A 472 9.26 -3.33 2.95
N LYS A 473 8.18 -3.69 2.26
CA LYS A 473 6.99 -4.26 2.91
C LYS A 473 7.27 -5.59 3.63
N LEU A 474 8.10 -6.46 3.02
CA LEU A 474 8.50 -7.71 3.66
C LEU A 474 9.40 -7.49 4.88
N ILE A 475 10.39 -6.59 4.82
CA ILE A 475 11.20 -6.31 6.03
C ILE A 475 10.39 -5.61 7.12
N LYS A 476 9.35 -4.84 6.78
CA LYS A 476 8.41 -4.31 7.77
C LYS A 476 7.71 -5.43 8.52
N TYR A 477 7.26 -6.47 7.82
CA TYR A 477 6.68 -7.64 8.47
C TYR A 477 7.68 -8.37 9.36
N LEU A 478 8.91 -8.59 8.88
CA LEU A 478 9.95 -9.23 9.68
C LEU A 478 10.37 -8.39 10.89
N ALA A 479 10.34 -7.07 10.77
CA ALA A 479 10.56 -6.14 11.87
C ALA A 479 9.43 -6.20 12.90
N GLU A 480 8.17 -6.17 12.44
CA GLU A 480 6.98 -6.34 13.28
C GLU A 480 7.05 -7.65 14.07
N LEU A 481 7.34 -8.75 13.37
CA LEU A 481 7.51 -10.06 13.97
C LEU A 481 8.64 -10.07 15.00
N LYS A 482 9.75 -9.36 14.75
CA LYS A 482 10.89 -9.30 15.67
C LYS A 482 10.59 -8.53 16.95
N VAL A 483 9.82 -7.44 16.85
CA VAL A 483 9.51 -6.55 17.97
C VAL A 483 8.31 -7.07 18.76
N ASN A 484 7.22 -7.42 18.07
CA ASN A 484 5.92 -7.70 18.69
C ASN A 484 5.53 -9.19 18.67
N GLY A 485 6.32 -10.05 18.02
CA GLY A 485 5.99 -11.46 17.85
C GLY A 485 4.86 -11.70 16.84
N HIS A 486 4.50 -12.98 16.65
CA HIS A 486 3.36 -13.33 15.81
C HIS A 486 2.08 -13.31 16.66
N PRO A 487 0.98 -12.65 16.23
CA PRO A 487 -0.22 -12.48 17.06
C PRO A 487 -0.86 -13.81 17.48
N ASP A 488 -0.78 -14.83 16.63
CA ASP A 488 -1.32 -16.17 16.93
C ASP A 488 -0.41 -17.05 17.80
N ILE A 489 0.84 -16.64 18.07
CA ILE A 489 1.80 -17.44 18.87
C ILE A 489 2.23 -16.62 20.09
N LYS A 490 1.61 -16.90 21.24
CA LYS A 490 1.96 -16.23 22.50
C LYS A 490 3.36 -16.59 22.99
N ASN A 491 3.70 -17.88 22.97
CA ASN A 491 4.99 -18.40 23.44
C ASN A 491 5.54 -19.40 22.43
N TYR A 492 6.84 -19.33 22.15
CA TYR A 492 7.57 -20.32 21.35
C TYR A 492 8.96 -20.58 21.96
N ASP A 493 9.57 -21.70 21.60
CA ASP A 493 10.92 -22.04 22.02
C ASP A 493 11.93 -21.39 21.06
N ALA A 494 12.58 -20.32 21.53
CA ALA A 494 13.58 -19.58 20.75
C ALA A 494 14.82 -20.42 20.38
N ASN A 495 15.07 -21.52 21.10
CA ASN A 495 16.18 -22.44 20.85
C ASN A 495 15.82 -23.57 19.89
N LYS A 496 14.53 -23.72 19.52
CA LYS A 496 14.10 -24.73 18.56
C LYS A 496 14.83 -24.51 17.24
N THR A 497 15.32 -25.62 16.68
CA THR A 497 15.90 -25.66 15.34
C THR A 497 15.00 -26.50 14.45
N PHE A 498 14.69 -25.96 13.28
CA PHE A 498 13.76 -26.59 12.35
C PHE A 498 14.54 -27.37 11.30
N ARG A 499 14.17 -28.65 11.10
CA ARG A 499 14.75 -29.46 10.03
C ARG A 499 14.32 -28.88 8.68
N LYS A 500 15.19 -28.98 7.67
CA LYS A 500 14.85 -28.61 6.29
C LYS A 500 14.20 -29.81 5.59
N PRO A 501 12.97 -29.70 5.07
CA PRO A 501 12.29 -30.81 4.44
C PRO A 501 12.97 -31.16 3.12
N LEU A 502 13.09 -32.46 2.85
CA LEU A 502 13.51 -32.96 1.56
C LEU A 502 12.30 -33.01 0.63
N ILE A 503 12.37 -32.27 -0.48
CA ILE A 503 11.31 -32.28 -1.49
C ILE A 503 11.50 -33.56 -2.33
N PRO A 504 10.51 -34.48 -2.39
CA PRO A 504 10.62 -35.68 -3.21
C PRO A 504 10.86 -35.36 -4.68
N ALA A 505 11.79 -36.06 -5.31
CA ALA A 505 12.13 -35.82 -6.71
C ALA A 505 10.96 -36.17 -7.64
N ILE A 506 10.74 -35.37 -8.68
CA ILE A 506 9.75 -35.64 -9.71
C ILE A 506 10.40 -36.56 -10.76
N THR A 507 9.80 -37.73 -10.99
CA THR A 507 10.32 -38.77 -11.89
C THR A 507 9.91 -38.55 -13.35
N SER A 508 8.72 -37.98 -13.60
CA SER A 508 8.19 -37.68 -14.94
C SER A 508 8.18 -36.19 -15.25
N LYS A 509 8.60 -35.82 -16.48
CA LYS A 509 8.44 -34.44 -16.97
C LYS A 509 6.98 -34.12 -17.29
N GLU A 510 6.23 -35.08 -17.83
CA GLU A 510 4.83 -34.93 -18.21
C GLU A 510 3.88 -35.40 -17.10
N TYR A 511 2.63 -34.92 -17.13
CA TYR A 511 1.57 -35.38 -16.24
C TYR A 511 0.95 -36.67 -16.80
N PRO A 512 0.98 -37.79 -16.07
CA PRO A 512 0.24 -38.98 -16.47
C PRO A 512 -1.27 -38.70 -16.43
N LYS A 513 -2.01 -39.37 -17.31
CA LYS A 513 -3.47 -39.26 -17.36
C LYS A 513 -4.09 -39.66 -16.01
N GLY A 514 -4.86 -38.75 -15.41
CA GLY A 514 -5.51 -38.97 -14.13
C GLY A 514 -7.03 -38.81 -14.17
N THR A 515 -7.65 -38.73 -13.00
CA THR A 515 -9.11 -38.66 -12.85
C THR A 515 -9.73 -37.39 -13.40
N LYS A 516 -9.01 -36.26 -13.41
CA LYS A 516 -9.50 -35.03 -14.06
C LYS A 516 -9.57 -35.17 -15.57
N ASP A 517 -8.57 -35.81 -16.17
CA ASP A 517 -8.57 -36.08 -17.61
C ASP A 517 -9.75 -36.99 -17.98
N LEU A 518 -9.98 -38.05 -17.19
CA LEU A 518 -11.11 -38.94 -17.37
C LEU A 518 -12.47 -38.23 -17.25
N LEU A 519 -12.63 -37.34 -16.26
CA LEU A 519 -13.86 -36.55 -16.12
C LEU A 519 -14.10 -35.67 -17.35
N ASN A 520 -13.06 -35.02 -17.86
CA ASN A 520 -13.16 -34.14 -19.03
C ASN A 520 -13.51 -34.92 -20.30
N GLU A 521 -12.96 -36.14 -20.46
CA GLU A 521 -13.20 -36.98 -21.64
C GLU A 521 -14.58 -37.67 -21.62
N LEU A 522 -14.97 -38.23 -20.47
CA LEU A 522 -16.19 -39.03 -20.36
C LEU A 522 -17.43 -38.15 -20.11
N GLY A 523 -17.23 -36.97 -19.52
CA GLY A 523 -18.32 -36.20 -18.90
C GLY A 523 -18.79 -36.84 -17.59
N ARG A 524 -19.56 -36.08 -16.81
CA ARG A 524 -19.92 -36.43 -15.42
C ARG A 524 -20.63 -37.77 -15.29
N ASP A 525 -21.75 -37.98 -15.97
CA ASP A 525 -22.58 -39.15 -15.74
C ASP A 525 -21.84 -40.46 -16.11
N LYS A 526 -21.10 -40.48 -17.24
CA LYS A 526 -20.26 -41.64 -17.62
C LYS A 526 -19.05 -41.82 -16.72
N PHE A 527 -18.47 -40.74 -16.21
CA PHE A 527 -17.38 -40.82 -15.23
C PHE A 527 -17.87 -41.47 -13.93
N ILE A 528 -19.05 -41.09 -13.44
CA ILE A 528 -19.67 -41.71 -12.26
C ILE A 528 -19.99 -43.18 -12.48
N GLU A 529 -20.52 -43.53 -13.66
CA GLU A 529 -20.74 -44.93 -14.05
C GLU A 529 -19.42 -45.72 -14.07
N TYR A 530 -18.33 -45.13 -14.57
CA TYR A 530 -16.99 -45.72 -14.50
C TYR A 530 -16.55 -45.95 -13.05
N ILE A 531 -16.69 -44.97 -12.15
CA ILE A 531 -16.33 -45.13 -10.73
C ILE A 531 -17.15 -46.25 -10.09
N LYS A 532 -18.46 -46.32 -10.36
CA LYS A 532 -19.36 -47.36 -9.80
C LYS A 532 -18.99 -48.77 -10.25
N ASN A 533 -18.54 -48.93 -11.49
CA ASN A 533 -18.29 -50.24 -12.10
C ASN A 533 -16.88 -50.77 -11.82
N GLU A 534 -16.01 -49.94 -11.25
CA GLU A 534 -14.66 -50.31 -10.88
C GLU A 534 -14.65 -51.19 -9.62
N LYS A 535 -13.82 -52.24 -9.65
CA LYS A 535 -13.64 -53.12 -8.49
C LYS A 535 -12.66 -52.53 -7.48
N LYS A 536 -11.66 -51.78 -7.94
CA LYS A 536 -10.64 -51.18 -7.06
C LYS A 536 -11.25 -50.09 -6.18
N ILE A 537 -10.75 -49.92 -4.97
CA ILE A 537 -11.14 -48.79 -4.12
C ILE A 537 -10.45 -47.51 -4.61
N PHE A 538 -11.16 -46.39 -4.65
CA PHE A 538 -10.50 -45.10 -4.87
C PHE A 538 -10.21 -44.36 -3.55
N TYR A 539 -9.17 -43.53 -3.60
CA TYR A 539 -8.73 -42.74 -2.45
C TYR A 539 -8.85 -41.24 -2.74
N THR A 540 -9.35 -40.50 -1.75
CA THR A 540 -9.30 -39.04 -1.70
C THR A 540 -8.27 -38.62 -0.66
N ASP A 541 -7.24 -37.89 -1.08
CA ASP A 541 -6.23 -37.38 -0.14
C ASP A 541 -6.71 -36.07 0.52
N THR A 542 -6.89 -36.10 1.84
CA THR A 542 -7.34 -34.96 2.66
C THR A 542 -6.20 -34.17 3.30
N THR A 543 -4.94 -34.54 3.02
CA THR A 543 -3.75 -33.92 3.63
C THR A 543 -3.73 -32.41 3.48
N LEU A 544 -4.25 -31.89 2.37
CA LEU A 544 -4.22 -30.46 2.03
C LEU A 544 -5.44 -29.67 2.53
N ARG A 545 -6.40 -30.31 3.20
CA ARG A 545 -7.61 -29.67 3.76
C ARG A 545 -7.95 -30.20 5.14
N ASP A 546 -8.59 -31.36 5.26
CA ASP A 546 -9.16 -31.82 6.54
C ASP A 546 -8.11 -32.25 7.56
N ALA A 547 -6.99 -32.80 7.10
CA ALA A 547 -5.94 -33.29 7.98
C ALA A 547 -5.35 -32.18 8.85
N HIS A 548 -4.88 -31.09 8.22
CA HIS A 548 -4.33 -29.95 8.96
C HIS A 548 -5.41 -29.13 9.66
N GLN A 549 -6.65 -29.13 9.16
CA GLN A 549 -7.80 -28.56 9.87
C GLN A 549 -8.03 -29.27 11.21
N SER A 550 -7.86 -30.58 11.24
CA SER A 550 -8.08 -31.41 12.42
C SER A 550 -6.88 -31.42 13.38
N LEU A 551 -5.66 -31.49 12.85
CA LEU A 551 -4.45 -31.67 13.65
C LEU A 551 -3.87 -30.36 14.20
N PHE A 552 -3.88 -29.28 13.39
CA PHE A 552 -3.21 -28.03 13.77
C PHE A 552 -3.93 -26.78 13.26
N ALA A 553 -5.24 -26.70 13.55
CA ALA A 553 -6.06 -25.50 13.39
C ALA A 553 -6.03 -24.85 11.99
N THR A 554 -5.95 -25.68 10.95
CA THR A 554 -6.02 -25.25 9.53
C THR A 554 -4.85 -24.35 9.10
N ARG A 555 -3.69 -24.43 9.78
CA ARG A 555 -2.59 -23.48 9.57
C ARG A 555 -1.66 -23.81 8.40
N LEU A 556 -1.86 -24.91 7.68
CA LEU A 556 -1.00 -25.27 6.54
C LEU A 556 -1.00 -24.19 5.45
N ARG A 557 0.20 -23.70 5.11
CA ARG A 557 0.42 -22.55 4.22
C ARG A 557 0.61 -22.97 2.78
N ASN A 558 0.23 -22.09 1.85
CA ASN A 558 0.40 -22.32 0.42
C ASN A 558 1.87 -22.56 0.04
N HIS A 559 2.80 -21.94 0.77
CA HIS A 559 4.24 -22.15 0.58
C HIS A 559 4.63 -23.63 0.62
N ASP A 560 4.14 -24.37 1.62
CA ASP A 560 4.53 -25.75 1.86
C ASP A 560 3.77 -26.73 0.96
N ILE A 561 2.50 -26.42 0.66
CA ILE A 561 1.67 -27.19 -0.27
C ILE A 561 2.29 -27.20 -1.67
N LEU A 562 2.68 -26.03 -2.19
CA LEU A 562 3.15 -25.88 -3.57
C LEU A 562 4.53 -26.50 -3.83
N LYS A 563 5.30 -26.84 -2.79
CA LYS A 563 6.56 -27.59 -2.97
C LYS A 563 6.34 -29.02 -3.45
N VAL A 564 5.17 -29.60 -3.15
CA VAL A 564 4.91 -31.03 -3.37
C VAL A 564 3.69 -31.31 -4.25
N ALA A 565 2.77 -30.36 -4.43
CA ALA A 565 1.54 -30.56 -5.19
C ALA A 565 1.75 -31.12 -6.61
N GLU A 566 2.74 -30.60 -7.37
CA GLU A 566 3.06 -31.13 -8.70
C GLU A 566 3.55 -32.57 -8.65
N GLY A 567 4.43 -32.86 -7.70
CA GLY A 567 4.96 -34.20 -7.54
C GLY A 567 3.89 -35.21 -7.10
N MET A 568 2.98 -34.81 -6.20
CA MET A 568 1.85 -35.65 -5.78
C MET A 568 0.96 -35.99 -6.98
N ALA A 569 0.59 -35.00 -7.79
CA ALA A 569 -0.26 -35.21 -8.96
C ALA A 569 0.38 -36.09 -10.04
N LYS A 570 1.70 -36.02 -10.20
CA LYS A 570 2.44 -36.87 -11.15
C LYS A 570 2.65 -38.30 -10.66
N ASN A 571 2.86 -38.49 -9.36
CA ASN A 571 3.14 -39.83 -8.80
C ASN A 571 1.87 -40.60 -8.42
N PHE A 572 0.75 -39.90 -8.16
CA PHE A 572 -0.52 -40.51 -7.76
C PHE A 572 -1.70 -40.07 -8.67
N PRO A 573 -1.59 -40.19 -10.01
CA PRO A 573 -2.67 -39.82 -10.94
C PRO A 573 -3.97 -40.62 -10.74
N GLN A 574 -3.90 -41.78 -10.08
CA GLN A 574 -5.00 -42.70 -9.80
C GLN A 574 -5.84 -42.34 -8.56
N LEU A 575 -5.47 -41.28 -7.82
CA LEU A 575 -6.32 -40.71 -6.76
C LEU A 575 -7.68 -40.32 -7.35
N PHE A 576 -8.77 -40.58 -6.62
CA PHE A 576 -10.07 -40.02 -6.99
C PHE A 576 -9.98 -38.50 -7.03
N SER A 577 -9.61 -37.90 -5.89
CA SER A 577 -9.42 -36.46 -5.77
C SER A 577 -8.35 -36.11 -4.73
N MET A 578 -7.90 -34.87 -4.78
CA MET A 578 -7.21 -34.21 -3.67
C MET A 578 -8.18 -33.21 -3.07
N GLU A 579 -8.47 -33.34 -1.77
CA GLU A 579 -9.27 -32.37 -1.06
C GLU A 579 -8.38 -31.20 -0.62
N VAL A 580 -8.62 -30.02 -1.19
CA VAL A 580 -7.69 -28.89 -1.11
C VAL A 580 -8.34 -27.60 -0.65
N TRP A 581 -9.66 -27.56 -0.52
CA TRP A 581 -10.40 -26.31 -0.36
C TRP A 581 -11.72 -26.46 0.39
N GLY A 582 -12.33 -25.33 0.74
CA GLY A 582 -13.55 -25.32 1.54
C GLY A 582 -13.31 -25.63 3.02
N GLY A 583 -14.39 -25.92 3.75
CA GLY A 583 -14.32 -25.98 5.22
C GLY A 583 -13.77 -24.68 5.82
N ALA A 584 -12.88 -24.78 6.81
CA ALA A 584 -12.30 -23.60 7.47
C ALA A 584 -11.20 -22.91 6.64
N THR A 585 -10.69 -23.54 5.58
CA THR A 585 -9.51 -23.03 4.85
C THR A 585 -9.74 -21.65 4.24
N PHE A 586 -10.94 -21.34 3.78
CA PHE A 586 -11.22 -20.07 3.11
C PHE A 586 -11.04 -18.85 4.04
N ASP A 587 -11.67 -18.88 5.22
CA ASP A 587 -11.52 -17.85 6.26
C ASP A 587 -10.10 -17.83 6.83
N VAL A 588 -9.56 -18.99 7.22
CA VAL A 588 -8.25 -19.09 7.89
C VAL A 588 -7.11 -18.58 7.00
N THR A 589 -7.17 -18.85 5.70
CA THR A 589 -6.15 -18.42 4.74
C THR A 589 -6.04 -16.89 4.72
N MET A 590 -7.16 -16.16 4.73
CA MET A 590 -7.15 -14.69 4.80
C MET A 590 -6.84 -14.17 6.20
N ARG A 591 -7.53 -14.72 7.21
CA ARG A 591 -7.52 -14.18 8.58
C ARG A 591 -6.20 -14.35 9.30
N PHE A 592 -5.60 -15.54 9.19
CA PHE A 592 -4.46 -15.96 10.01
C PHE A 592 -3.19 -16.17 9.20
N LEU A 593 -3.33 -16.62 7.95
CA LEU A 593 -2.17 -16.85 7.07
C LEU A 593 -1.85 -15.63 6.19
N HIS A 594 -2.80 -14.69 6.09
CA HIS A 594 -2.72 -13.51 5.24
C HIS A 594 -2.38 -13.84 3.79
N GLU A 595 -2.97 -14.91 3.26
CA GLU A 595 -2.88 -15.34 1.86
C GLU A 595 -4.28 -15.28 1.21
N ASP A 596 -4.32 -15.25 -0.11
CA ASP A 596 -5.59 -15.31 -0.86
C ASP A 596 -6.00 -16.78 -1.12
N PRO A 597 -7.17 -17.24 -0.63
CA PRO A 597 -7.63 -18.60 -0.87
C PRO A 597 -7.84 -18.88 -2.37
N TRP A 598 -8.27 -17.90 -3.17
CA TRP A 598 -8.49 -18.08 -4.61
C TRP A 598 -7.15 -18.23 -5.37
N GLU A 599 -6.14 -17.42 -5.00
CA GLU A 599 -4.76 -17.59 -5.50
C GLU A 599 -4.21 -18.98 -5.12
N ARG A 600 -4.47 -19.47 -3.89
CA ARG A 600 -4.12 -20.84 -3.48
C ARG A 600 -4.74 -21.89 -4.38
N LEU A 601 -6.06 -21.84 -4.63
CA LEU A 601 -6.75 -22.80 -5.50
C LEU A 601 -6.16 -22.82 -6.91
N ARG A 602 -5.98 -21.65 -7.54
CA ARG A 602 -5.42 -21.53 -8.89
C ARG A 602 -4.00 -22.11 -8.98
N LEU A 603 -3.18 -21.88 -7.96
CA LEU A 603 -1.81 -22.38 -7.92
C LEU A 603 -1.77 -23.92 -7.75
N ILE A 604 -2.65 -24.47 -6.91
CA ILE A 604 -2.80 -25.92 -6.75
C ILE A 604 -3.32 -26.55 -8.05
N ARG A 605 -4.36 -25.99 -8.67
CA ARG A 605 -4.89 -26.45 -9.97
C ARG A 605 -3.83 -26.49 -11.05
N LYS A 606 -2.98 -25.46 -11.12
CA LYS A 606 -1.86 -25.40 -12.04
C LYS A 606 -0.81 -26.49 -11.74
N ALA A 607 -0.53 -26.74 -10.46
CA ALA A 607 0.45 -27.74 -10.06
C ALA A 607 -0.06 -29.18 -10.27
N ALA A 608 -1.36 -29.41 -10.10
CA ALA A 608 -2.00 -30.71 -10.17
C ALA A 608 -3.11 -30.72 -11.24
N PRO A 609 -2.83 -30.59 -12.55
CA PRO A 609 -3.83 -30.45 -13.63
C PRO A 609 -4.57 -31.74 -14.01
N ASN A 610 -4.06 -32.91 -13.62
CA ASN A 610 -4.54 -34.24 -14.02
C ASN A 610 -5.37 -34.97 -12.94
N VAL A 611 -5.41 -34.47 -11.71
CA VAL A 611 -6.20 -35.05 -10.59
C VAL A 611 -7.40 -34.16 -10.27
N LEU A 612 -8.54 -34.74 -9.85
CA LEU A 612 -9.70 -33.96 -9.42
C LEU A 612 -9.38 -33.15 -8.16
N LEU A 613 -9.82 -31.90 -8.10
CA LEU A 613 -9.77 -31.10 -6.88
C LEU A 613 -11.13 -31.08 -6.19
N GLN A 614 -11.14 -31.44 -4.92
CA GLN A 614 -12.35 -31.51 -4.11
C GLN A 614 -12.39 -30.39 -3.07
N MET A 615 -13.61 -29.89 -2.81
CA MET A 615 -13.88 -29.00 -1.68
C MET A 615 -15.04 -29.49 -0.82
N LEU A 616 -14.99 -29.12 0.47
CA LEU A 616 -16.13 -29.22 1.38
C LEU A 616 -16.97 -27.94 1.32
N PHE A 617 -18.26 -28.06 1.02
CA PHE A 617 -19.17 -26.95 0.79
C PHE A 617 -20.44 -27.10 1.64
N ARG A 618 -20.81 -26.08 2.42
CA ARG A 618 -22.08 -26.08 3.17
C ARG A 618 -23.22 -25.59 2.28
N GLY A 619 -24.26 -26.39 2.11
CA GLY A 619 -25.32 -26.17 1.11
C GLY A 619 -25.95 -24.77 1.13
N SER A 620 -26.25 -24.25 2.32
CA SER A 620 -26.96 -22.99 2.54
C SER A 620 -26.05 -21.77 2.71
N ASN A 621 -24.74 -21.97 2.93
CA ASN A 621 -23.83 -20.88 3.32
C ASN A 621 -22.46 -20.92 2.60
N ALA A 622 -22.25 -21.85 1.68
CA ALA A 622 -20.97 -22.12 1.03
C ALA A 622 -19.82 -22.36 2.01
N VAL A 623 -18.97 -21.35 2.23
CA VAL A 623 -17.84 -21.36 3.16
C VAL A 623 -18.01 -20.37 4.32
N GLY A 624 -19.07 -19.56 4.32
CA GLY A 624 -19.31 -18.52 5.32
C GLY A 624 -19.98 -19.01 6.61
N TYR A 625 -20.36 -18.07 7.49
CA TYR A 625 -21.01 -18.35 8.77
C TYR A 625 -22.50 -17.97 8.83
N ALA A 626 -23.00 -17.24 7.83
CA ALA A 626 -24.39 -16.78 7.75
C ALA A 626 -25.09 -17.32 6.50
N ALA A 627 -26.42 -17.31 6.48
CA ALA A 627 -27.21 -17.60 5.29
C ALA A 627 -26.94 -16.55 4.20
N TYR A 628 -26.88 -16.96 2.93
CA TYR A 628 -26.67 -16.03 1.80
C TYR A 628 -27.76 -16.21 0.74
N PRO A 629 -28.12 -15.15 -0.01
CA PRO A 629 -29.04 -15.26 -1.13
C PRO A 629 -28.61 -16.34 -2.14
N ASP A 630 -29.59 -16.99 -2.76
CA ASP A 630 -29.35 -18.12 -3.66
C ASP A 630 -28.44 -17.76 -4.86
N ASN A 631 -28.48 -16.50 -5.32
CA ASN A 631 -27.60 -16.02 -6.40
C ASN A 631 -26.13 -15.82 -5.96
N VAL A 632 -25.86 -15.60 -4.67
CA VAL A 632 -24.50 -15.57 -4.09
C VAL A 632 -23.92 -16.97 -4.04
N LEU A 633 -24.70 -17.95 -3.59
CA LEU A 633 -24.29 -19.36 -3.61
C LEU A 633 -24.01 -19.84 -5.04
N GLU A 634 -24.88 -19.47 -5.98
CA GLU A 634 -24.71 -19.80 -7.40
C GLU A 634 -23.41 -19.23 -7.96
N GLN A 635 -23.16 -17.93 -7.78
CA GLN A 635 -21.92 -17.31 -8.26
C GLN A 635 -20.67 -17.90 -7.60
N PHE A 636 -20.73 -18.23 -6.31
CA PHE A 636 -19.60 -18.85 -5.63
C PHE A 636 -19.28 -20.25 -6.18
N ILE A 637 -20.30 -21.08 -6.45
CA ILE A 637 -20.13 -22.40 -7.05
C ILE A 637 -19.50 -22.29 -8.44
N ILE A 638 -20.05 -21.39 -9.28
CA ILE A 638 -19.55 -21.16 -10.65
C ILE A 638 -18.09 -20.72 -10.60
N LYS A 639 -17.75 -19.71 -9.79
CA LYS A 639 -16.38 -19.21 -9.67
C LYS A 639 -15.41 -20.23 -9.09
N SER A 640 -15.87 -21.07 -8.15
CA SER A 640 -15.07 -22.17 -7.61
C SER A 640 -14.75 -23.22 -8.67
N ALA A 641 -15.73 -23.59 -9.50
CA ALA A 641 -15.53 -24.52 -10.60
C ALA A 641 -14.60 -23.94 -11.69
N GLU A 642 -14.80 -22.68 -12.08
CA GLU A 642 -13.95 -21.97 -13.05
C GLU A 642 -12.48 -21.88 -12.58
N ASN A 643 -12.26 -21.70 -11.28
CA ASN A 643 -10.91 -21.62 -10.71
C ASN A 643 -10.28 -23.00 -10.43
N GLY A 644 -11.02 -24.09 -10.57
CA GLY A 644 -10.46 -25.44 -10.65
C GLY A 644 -11.07 -26.51 -9.74
N ILE A 645 -12.13 -26.23 -8.98
CA ILE A 645 -12.85 -27.25 -8.20
C ILE A 645 -13.63 -28.18 -9.14
N ASP A 646 -13.45 -29.48 -8.94
CA ASP A 646 -14.08 -30.53 -9.75
C ASP A 646 -15.12 -31.34 -8.97
N VAL A 647 -15.01 -31.39 -7.64
CA VAL A 647 -15.93 -32.12 -6.75
C VAL A 647 -16.38 -31.21 -5.62
N PHE A 648 -17.69 -30.97 -5.54
CA PHE A 648 -18.32 -30.26 -4.44
C PHE A 648 -18.97 -31.27 -3.49
N ARG A 649 -18.35 -31.49 -2.33
CA ARG A 649 -18.97 -32.25 -1.24
C ARG A 649 -19.93 -31.34 -0.49
N ILE A 650 -21.21 -31.42 -0.82
CA ILE A 650 -22.27 -30.55 -0.33
C ILE A 650 -22.92 -31.20 0.89
N PHE A 651 -22.82 -30.56 2.05
CA PHE A 651 -23.44 -31.03 3.29
C PHE A 651 -24.29 -29.94 3.95
N ASP A 652 -25.20 -30.36 4.83
CA ASP A 652 -25.92 -29.50 5.75
C ASP A 652 -25.62 -29.94 7.19
N SER A 653 -25.48 -28.98 8.12
CA SER A 653 -25.07 -29.28 9.49
C SER A 653 -26.10 -30.04 10.31
N LEU A 654 -27.34 -30.13 9.82
CA LEU A 654 -28.46 -30.82 10.44
C LEU A 654 -29.01 -31.94 9.54
N ASN A 655 -28.30 -32.30 8.47
CA ASN A 655 -28.77 -33.17 7.39
C ASN A 655 -30.10 -32.70 6.76
N TRP A 656 -30.34 -31.38 6.73
CA TRP A 656 -31.57 -30.84 6.17
C TRP A 656 -31.46 -30.69 4.65
N ILE A 657 -32.21 -31.52 3.92
CA ILE A 657 -32.11 -31.62 2.45
C ILE A 657 -32.46 -30.31 1.75
N GLU A 658 -33.46 -29.57 2.27
CA GLU A 658 -33.84 -28.26 1.70
C GLU A 658 -32.68 -27.24 1.72
N GLY A 659 -31.76 -27.38 2.69
CA GLY A 659 -30.53 -26.60 2.74
C GLY A 659 -29.52 -26.95 1.63
N MET A 660 -29.64 -28.12 0.99
CA MET A 660 -28.70 -28.63 -0.02
C MET A 660 -29.24 -28.62 -1.45
N ARG A 661 -30.56 -28.75 -1.66
CA ARG A 661 -31.17 -28.92 -3.00
C ARG A 661 -30.70 -27.89 -4.03
N HIS A 662 -30.68 -26.60 -3.65
CA HIS A 662 -30.26 -25.52 -4.54
C HIS A 662 -28.81 -25.70 -5.00
N SER A 663 -27.89 -25.94 -4.07
CA SER A 663 -26.46 -26.09 -4.39
C SER A 663 -26.18 -27.34 -5.21
N ILE A 664 -26.87 -28.47 -4.94
CA ILE A 664 -26.78 -29.69 -5.76
C ILE A 664 -27.20 -29.38 -7.20
N LYS A 665 -28.36 -28.72 -7.35
CA LYS A 665 -28.91 -28.31 -8.64
C LYS A 665 -27.94 -27.41 -9.40
N ILE A 666 -27.39 -26.38 -8.76
CA ILE A 666 -26.47 -25.45 -9.43
C ILE A 666 -25.18 -26.15 -9.88
N VAL A 667 -24.56 -26.99 -9.04
CA VAL A 667 -23.37 -27.75 -9.46
C VAL A 667 -23.70 -28.61 -10.68
N ARG A 668 -24.85 -29.30 -10.67
CA ARG A 668 -25.30 -30.13 -11.79
C ARG A 668 -25.62 -29.33 -13.06
N GLU A 669 -26.34 -28.22 -12.95
CA GLU A 669 -26.87 -27.50 -14.13
C GLU A 669 -25.94 -26.42 -14.67
N LYS A 670 -25.08 -25.81 -13.84
CA LYS A 670 -24.29 -24.61 -14.19
C LYS A 670 -22.79 -24.84 -14.27
N THR A 671 -22.30 -26.04 -13.94
CA THR A 671 -20.87 -26.37 -13.96
C THR A 671 -20.61 -27.72 -14.62
N ASN A 672 -19.34 -28.03 -14.87
CA ASN A 672 -18.89 -29.37 -15.28
C ASN A 672 -18.37 -30.21 -14.08
N ALA A 673 -18.63 -29.76 -12.85
CA ALA A 673 -18.18 -30.42 -11.63
C ALA A 673 -19.19 -31.46 -11.11
N ILE A 674 -18.72 -32.33 -10.23
CA ILE A 674 -19.46 -33.40 -9.58
C ILE A 674 -20.12 -32.86 -8.31
N ALA A 675 -21.43 -33.04 -8.20
CA ALA A 675 -22.20 -32.77 -6.98
C ALA A 675 -22.22 -34.03 -6.11
N GLU A 676 -21.44 -34.04 -5.04
CA GLU A 676 -21.42 -35.11 -4.05
C GLU A 676 -22.25 -34.69 -2.84
N ALA A 677 -23.46 -35.23 -2.71
CA ALA A 677 -24.36 -34.88 -1.62
C ALA A 677 -24.03 -35.70 -0.37
N CYS A 678 -24.03 -35.06 0.80
CA CYS A 678 -23.44 -35.62 2.00
C CYS A 678 -24.48 -35.84 3.11
N ILE A 679 -24.46 -37.03 3.72
CA ILE A 679 -25.15 -37.32 4.98
C ILE A 679 -24.10 -37.34 6.09
N CYS A 680 -24.26 -36.49 7.09
CA CYS A 680 -23.44 -36.50 8.29
C CYS A 680 -23.89 -37.65 9.21
N TYR A 681 -22.96 -38.51 9.63
CA TYR A 681 -23.25 -39.65 10.50
C TYR A 681 -23.18 -39.24 11.98
N THR A 682 -24.18 -39.61 12.76
CA THR A 682 -24.24 -39.40 14.22
C THR A 682 -24.98 -40.55 14.90
N GLY A 683 -24.75 -40.76 16.20
CA GLY A 683 -25.35 -41.86 16.92
C GLY A 683 -24.75 -43.22 16.55
N ASP A 684 -25.53 -44.28 16.73
CA ASP A 684 -25.11 -45.66 16.47
C ASP A 684 -26.29 -46.47 15.92
N ILE A 685 -26.26 -46.81 14.63
CA ILE A 685 -27.35 -47.55 13.97
C ILE A 685 -27.55 -48.97 14.53
N LEU A 686 -26.59 -49.49 15.29
CA LEU A 686 -26.69 -50.79 15.95
C LEU A 686 -27.21 -50.69 17.39
N ASN A 687 -27.38 -49.47 17.92
CA ASN A 687 -27.90 -49.25 19.26
C ASN A 687 -29.43 -49.04 19.23
N PRO A 688 -30.24 -50.02 19.69
CA PRO A 688 -31.69 -49.88 19.71
C PRO A 688 -32.20 -48.79 20.67
N ASP A 689 -31.40 -48.40 21.66
CA ASP A 689 -31.78 -47.41 22.68
C ASP A 689 -31.67 -45.95 22.17
N ARG A 690 -31.11 -45.74 20.97
CA ARG A 690 -31.05 -44.43 20.29
C ARG A 690 -31.77 -44.47 18.93
N PRO A 691 -33.11 -44.61 18.90
CA PRO A 691 -33.84 -44.91 17.66
C PRO A 691 -33.94 -43.74 16.67
N LYS A 692 -33.55 -42.51 17.08
CA LYS A 692 -33.71 -41.30 16.27
C LYS A 692 -32.91 -41.36 14.96
N PHE A 693 -31.65 -41.78 15.01
CA PHE A 693 -30.75 -41.89 13.86
C PHE A 693 -30.49 -43.36 13.53
N ASN A 694 -31.57 -44.09 13.24
CA ASN A 694 -31.52 -45.51 12.90
C ASN A 694 -31.10 -45.76 11.43
N LEU A 695 -30.97 -47.03 11.03
CA LEU A 695 -30.59 -47.38 9.66
C LEU A 695 -31.55 -46.82 8.60
N GLN A 696 -32.86 -46.81 8.86
CA GLN A 696 -33.88 -46.35 7.91
C GLN A 696 -33.74 -44.85 7.62
N TYR A 697 -33.42 -44.04 8.64
CA TYR A 697 -33.14 -42.61 8.49
C TYR A 697 -32.06 -42.35 7.42
N TYR A 698 -30.95 -43.10 7.47
CA TYR A 698 -29.86 -42.95 6.49
C TYR A 698 -30.26 -43.40 5.08
N VAL A 699 -31.05 -44.48 4.98
CA VAL A 699 -31.55 -44.99 3.69
C VAL A 699 -32.51 -44.00 3.03
N ASP A 700 -33.43 -43.41 3.80
CA ASP A 700 -34.42 -42.45 3.28
C ASP A 700 -33.73 -41.17 2.79
N LEU A 701 -32.81 -40.61 3.59
CA LEU A 701 -32.03 -39.46 3.18
C LEU A 701 -31.21 -39.74 1.90
N ALA A 702 -30.61 -40.92 1.79
CA ALA A 702 -29.83 -41.29 0.61
C ALA A 702 -30.68 -41.30 -0.67
N LYS A 703 -31.89 -41.87 -0.61
CA LYS A 703 -32.84 -41.87 -1.72
C LYS A 703 -33.26 -40.45 -2.11
N GLU A 704 -33.53 -39.60 -1.12
CA GLU A 704 -33.94 -38.22 -1.39
C GLU A 704 -32.82 -37.37 -1.99
N LEU A 705 -31.56 -37.59 -1.58
CA LEU A 705 -30.40 -36.91 -2.15
C LEU A 705 -30.08 -37.38 -3.57
N GLU A 706 -30.22 -38.68 -3.86
CA GLU A 706 -30.16 -39.19 -5.23
C GLU A 706 -31.25 -38.55 -6.11
N ALA A 707 -32.49 -38.51 -5.62
CA ALA A 707 -33.60 -37.86 -6.32
C ALA A 707 -33.40 -36.35 -6.51
N ALA A 708 -32.63 -35.68 -5.63
CA ALA A 708 -32.23 -34.28 -5.78
C ALA A 708 -31.18 -34.05 -6.89
N GLY A 709 -30.68 -35.12 -7.53
CA GLY A 709 -29.72 -35.04 -8.63
C GLY A 709 -28.26 -35.10 -8.19
N ALA A 710 -27.97 -35.67 -7.01
CA ALA A 710 -26.61 -35.94 -6.60
C ALA A 710 -25.94 -36.95 -7.57
N HIS A 711 -24.67 -36.70 -7.91
CA HIS A 711 -23.87 -37.61 -8.72
C HIS A 711 -23.24 -38.72 -7.86
N MET A 712 -22.97 -38.41 -6.60
CA MET A 712 -22.37 -39.31 -5.60
C MET A 712 -22.97 -39.01 -4.23
N LEU A 713 -23.00 -40.04 -3.37
CA LEU A 713 -23.37 -39.90 -1.97
C LEU A 713 -22.12 -39.94 -1.10
N ALA A 714 -21.92 -38.94 -0.25
CA ALA A 714 -20.93 -38.98 0.82
C ALA A 714 -21.58 -39.36 2.15
N ILE A 715 -20.93 -40.27 2.89
CA ILE A 715 -21.19 -40.47 4.31
C ILE A 715 -20.07 -39.77 5.07
N LYS A 716 -20.39 -38.66 5.73
CA LYS A 716 -19.44 -37.87 6.53
C LYS A 716 -19.59 -38.20 8.00
N ASP A 717 -18.75 -39.12 8.47
CA ASP A 717 -18.56 -39.39 9.88
C ASP A 717 -17.53 -38.41 10.48
N MET A 718 -17.97 -37.18 10.73
CA MET A 718 -17.12 -36.05 11.17
C MET A 718 -16.44 -36.23 12.53
N ALA A 719 -16.90 -37.17 13.35
CA ALA A 719 -16.37 -37.42 14.69
C ALA A 719 -15.64 -38.78 14.80
N GLY A 720 -15.83 -39.70 13.86
CA GLY A 720 -15.28 -41.06 13.96
C GLY A 720 -16.19 -41.99 14.78
N LEU A 721 -17.50 -41.85 14.64
CA LEU A 721 -18.51 -42.62 15.37
C LEU A 721 -18.86 -43.94 14.68
N LEU A 722 -18.64 -44.05 13.37
CA LEU A 722 -19.04 -45.22 12.59
C LEU A 722 -18.12 -46.40 12.94
N LYS A 723 -18.64 -47.31 13.77
CA LYS A 723 -17.95 -48.54 14.16
C LYS A 723 -17.82 -49.50 12.96
N PRO A 724 -16.84 -50.41 12.95
CA PRO A 724 -16.60 -51.28 11.79
C PRO A 724 -17.80 -52.13 11.36
N TYR A 725 -18.50 -52.76 12.31
CA TYR A 725 -19.69 -53.56 11.99
C TYR A 725 -20.88 -52.69 11.57
N ALA A 726 -20.99 -51.47 12.10
CA ALA A 726 -22.01 -50.52 11.67
C ALA A 726 -21.75 -50.06 10.22
N ALA A 727 -20.48 -49.81 9.84
CA ALA A 727 -20.13 -49.50 8.46
C ALA A 727 -20.51 -50.62 7.49
N GLU A 728 -20.24 -51.87 7.84
CA GLU A 728 -20.61 -53.01 7.00
C GLU A 728 -22.12 -53.04 6.74
N VAL A 729 -22.94 -52.88 7.78
CA VAL A 729 -24.41 -52.85 7.68
C VAL A 729 -24.89 -51.66 6.88
N LEU A 730 -24.42 -50.45 7.21
CA LEU A 730 -24.82 -49.20 6.58
C LEU A 730 -24.53 -49.22 5.07
N ILE A 731 -23.30 -49.55 4.70
CA ILE A 731 -22.87 -49.53 3.29
C ILE A 731 -23.63 -50.59 2.48
N LYS A 732 -23.76 -51.82 3.00
CA LYS A 732 -24.54 -52.88 2.33
C LYS A 732 -25.98 -52.46 2.11
N GLU A 733 -26.61 -51.82 3.09
CA GLU A 733 -28.00 -51.40 2.96
C GLU A 733 -28.13 -50.25 1.96
N LEU A 734 -27.29 -49.22 2.04
CA LEU A 734 -27.30 -48.10 1.09
C LEU A 734 -27.13 -48.58 -0.36
N LYS A 735 -26.16 -49.47 -0.64
CA LYS A 735 -25.91 -50.00 -2.00
C LYS A 735 -27.09 -50.78 -2.59
N LYS A 736 -28.05 -51.25 -1.77
CA LYS A 736 -29.30 -51.87 -2.28
C LYS A 736 -30.33 -50.84 -2.73
N HIS A 737 -30.29 -49.64 -2.17
CA HIS A 737 -31.36 -48.65 -2.27
C HIS A 737 -31.05 -47.47 -3.17
N ILE A 738 -29.78 -47.20 -3.46
CA ILE A 738 -29.35 -46.13 -4.36
C ILE A 738 -28.47 -46.66 -5.50
N SER A 739 -28.44 -45.95 -6.61
CA SER A 739 -27.68 -46.31 -7.80
C SER A 739 -26.37 -45.53 -7.98
N ILE A 740 -26.18 -44.45 -7.23
CA ILE A 740 -24.96 -43.62 -7.26
C ILE A 740 -23.82 -44.18 -6.37
N PRO A 741 -22.54 -43.90 -6.66
CA PRO A 741 -21.41 -44.31 -5.83
C PRO A 741 -21.44 -43.71 -4.43
N ILE A 742 -20.85 -44.43 -3.47
CA ILE A 742 -20.72 -44.02 -2.07
C ILE A 742 -19.27 -43.68 -1.75
N HIS A 743 -19.08 -42.49 -1.18
CA HIS A 743 -17.82 -41.96 -0.69
C HIS A 743 -17.84 -41.90 0.84
N LEU A 744 -17.02 -42.70 1.52
CA LEU A 744 -16.97 -42.72 2.98
C LEU A 744 -15.84 -41.86 3.52
N HIS A 745 -16.22 -40.89 4.35
CA HIS A 745 -15.31 -40.03 5.09
C HIS A 745 -15.46 -40.31 6.59
N THR A 746 -14.35 -40.54 7.29
CA THR A 746 -14.33 -40.66 8.76
C THR A 746 -13.06 -40.05 9.37
N HIS A 747 -13.04 -39.92 10.68
CA HIS A 747 -11.90 -39.45 11.48
C HIS A 747 -11.43 -40.56 12.41
N ASP A 748 -10.12 -40.76 12.54
CA ASP A 748 -9.50 -41.84 13.29
C ASP A 748 -9.40 -41.56 14.81
N THR A 749 -10.36 -40.78 15.34
CA THR A 749 -10.34 -40.26 16.71
C THR A 749 -10.30 -41.37 17.74
N SER A 750 -10.94 -42.52 17.45
CA SER A 750 -10.91 -43.69 18.32
C SER A 750 -9.86 -44.73 17.91
N SER A 751 -9.04 -44.44 16.89
CA SER A 751 -7.97 -45.30 16.37
C SER A 751 -8.41 -46.67 15.83
N ILE A 752 -9.68 -46.82 15.43
CA ILE A 752 -10.20 -48.06 14.83
C ILE A 752 -10.81 -47.85 13.45
N GLN A 753 -10.72 -46.64 12.89
CA GLN A 753 -11.43 -46.27 11.67
C GLN A 753 -10.77 -46.82 10.42
N SER A 754 -9.48 -47.16 10.48
CA SER A 754 -8.85 -48.01 9.47
C SER A 754 -9.60 -49.36 9.31
N THR A 755 -10.02 -49.98 10.41
CA THR A 755 -10.86 -51.19 10.39
C THR A 755 -12.27 -50.89 9.88
N THR A 756 -12.83 -49.72 10.20
CA THR A 756 -14.09 -49.24 9.61
C THR A 756 -13.99 -49.15 8.09
N TYR A 757 -12.89 -48.63 7.56
CA TYR A 757 -12.65 -48.61 6.12
C TYR A 757 -12.54 -50.01 5.52
N LEU A 758 -11.78 -50.93 6.14
CA LEU A 758 -11.72 -52.30 5.64
C LEU A 758 -13.11 -52.93 5.53
N LYS A 759 -13.96 -52.76 6.55
CA LYS A 759 -15.35 -53.26 6.54
C LYS A 759 -16.23 -52.58 5.50
N ALA A 760 -16.10 -51.27 5.32
CA ALA A 760 -16.82 -50.53 4.28
C ALA A 760 -16.36 -50.95 2.86
N ILE A 761 -15.07 -51.19 2.68
CA ILE A 761 -14.48 -51.67 1.42
C ILE A 761 -15.00 -53.07 1.11
N GLU A 762 -14.96 -54.00 2.06
CA GLU A 762 -15.58 -55.33 1.93
C GLU A 762 -17.08 -55.24 1.60
N ALA A 763 -17.78 -54.24 2.15
CA ALA A 763 -19.20 -53.99 1.91
C ALA A 763 -19.53 -53.31 0.56
N GLY A 764 -18.52 -52.86 -0.20
CA GLY A 764 -18.73 -52.28 -1.53
C GLY A 764 -18.73 -50.75 -1.60
N VAL A 765 -18.14 -50.05 -0.65
CA VAL A 765 -17.90 -48.59 -0.78
C VAL A 765 -16.97 -48.30 -1.96
N ASP A 766 -17.17 -47.17 -2.65
CA ASP A 766 -16.51 -46.87 -3.92
C ASP A 766 -15.29 -45.95 -3.75
N VAL A 767 -15.34 -45.03 -2.78
CA VAL A 767 -14.25 -44.10 -2.45
C VAL A 767 -14.10 -43.94 -0.94
N VAL A 768 -12.87 -43.82 -0.44
CA VAL A 768 -12.58 -43.47 0.95
C VAL A 768 -11.62 -42.27 1.06
N ASP A 769 -11.85 -41.41 2.05
CA ASP A 769 -10.94 -40.32 2.40
C ASP A 769 -9.76 -40.82 3.25
N VAL A 770 -8.54 -40.34 2.98
CA VAL A 770 -7.32 -40.76 3.67
C VAL A 770 -6.36 -39.59 3.79
N ALA A 771 -5.44 -39.63 4.76
CA ALA A 771 -4.36 -38.65 4.89
C ALA A 771 -3.00 -39.34 4.92
N LEU A 772 -1.96 -38.67 4.39
CA LEU A 772 -0.58 -39.16 4.47
C LEU A 772 -0.20 -39.49 5.91
N ALA A 773 0.63 -40.51 6.13
CA ALA A 773 0.90 -41.06 7.45
C ALA A 773 1.26 -40.00 8.51
N SER A 774 2.15 -39.06 8.20
CA SER A 774 2.57 -37.96 9.09
C SER A 774 1.47 -36.95 9.43
N MET A 775 0.36 -36.99 8.69
CA MET A 775 -0.79 -36.09 8.74
C MET A 775 -2.10 -36.85 9.03
N SER A 776 -1.99 -38.10 9.47
CA SER A 776 -3.11 -39.01 9.73
C SER A 776 -3.25 -39.35 11.22
N GLY A 777 -4.31 -40.07 11.56
CA GLY A 777 -4.56 -40.55 12.93
C GLY A 777 -5.07 -39.44 13.86
N LEU A 778 -5.38 -39.83 15.10
CA LEU A 778 -5.99 -38.94 16.09
C LEU A 778 -7.26 -38.32 15.50
N THR A 779 -7.40 -36.99 15.56
CA THR A 779 -8.54 -36.31 14.98
C THR A 779 -8.49 -36.20 13.46
N SER A 780 -7.44 -36.65 12.77
CA SER A 780 -7.34 -36.65 11.30
C SER A 780 -7.99 -37.91 10.68
N GLN A 781 -7.92 -38.04 9.36
CA GLN A 781 -8.35 -39.26 8.65
C GLN A 781 -7.45 -40.47 8.97
N PRO A 782 -7.95 -41.70 8.73
CA PRO A 782 -7.13 -42.89 8.77
C PRO A 782 -5.90 -42.83 7.86
N ASN A 783 -4.86 -43.56 8.25
CA ASN A 783 -3.54 -43.54 7.63
C ASN A 783 -3.56 -44.12 6.20
N PHE A 784 -3.26 -43.26 5.22
CA PHE A 784 -3.24 -43.61 3.80
C PHE A 784 -2.20 -44.70 3.49
N ASN A 785 -0.96 -44.49 3.94
CA ASN A 785 0.15 -45.39 3.66
C ASN A 785 -0.14 -46.81 4.19
N SER A 786 -0.65 -46.90 5.42
CA SER A 786 -1.02 -48.17 6.03
C SER A 786 -2.20 -48.84 5.33
N LEU A 787 -3.22 -48.09 4.91
CA LEU A 787 -4.37 -48.66 4.20
C LEU A 787 -3.97 -49.18 2.80
N VAL A 788 -3.14 -48.45 2.06
CA VAL A 788 -2.56 -48.91 0.79
C VAL A 788 -1.79 -50.19 1.01
N ALA A 789 -0.89 -50.24 2.01
CA ALA A 789 -0.12 -51.43 2.32
C ALA A 789 -1.02 -52.63 2.70
N ALA A 790 -2.08 -52.40 3.47
CA ALA A 790 -3.01 -53.43 3.91
C ALA A 790 -3.82 -54.05 2.75
N LEU A 791 -4.04 -53.30 1.67
CA LEU A 791 -4.82 -53.75 0.51
C LEU A 791 -3.96 -54.35 -0.61
N GLN A 792 -2.62 -54.34 -0.50
CA GLN A 792 -1.73 -54.92 -1.50
C GLN A 792 -2.04 -56.41 -1.74
N GLY A 793 -2.30 -56.77 -2.98
CA GLY A 793 -2.67 -58.13 -3.39
C GLY A 793 -4.15 -58.50 -3.16
N SER A 794 -4.98 -57.58 -2.66
CA SER A 794 -6.43 -57.81 -2.52
C SER A 794 -7.20 -57.51 -3.81
N GLU A 795 -8.41 -58.08 -3.98
CA GLU A 795 -9.26 -57.79 -5.16
C GLU A 795 -9.66 -56.31 -5.27
N ARG A 796 -9.69 -55.61 -4.13
CA ARG A 796 -10.05 -54.19 -4.05
C ARG A 796 -8.86 -53.26 -4.18
N GLU A 797 -7.65 -53.76 -4.43
CA GLU A 797 -6.43 -52.93 -4.54
C GLU A 797 -6.54 -51.91 -5.68
N ASN A 798 -6.21 -50.65 -5.38
CA ASN A 798 -5.85 -49.65 -6.37
C ASN A 798 -4.35 -49.33 -6.21
N PRO A 799 -3.48 -49.86 -7.09
CA PRO A 799 -2.04 -49.84 -6.87
C PRO A 799 -1.49 -48.42 -6.71
N ILE A 800 -0.81 -48.17 -5.59
CA ILE A 800 -0.09 -46.92 -5.30
C ILE A 800 1.35 -47.26 -4.92
N ASP A 801 2.30 -46.51 -5.46
CA ASP A 801 3.72 -46.64 -5.08
C ASP A 801 3.91 -46.21 -3.62
N LEU A 802 3.90 -47.19 -2.73
CA LEU A 802 4.03 -46.99 -1.29
C LEU A 802 5.37 -46.35 -0.91
N LYS A 803 6.47 -46.69 -1.62
CA LYS A 803 7.78 -46.08 -1.36
C LYS A 803 7.71 -44.59 -1.65
N LYS A 804 7.12 -44.21 -2.80
CA LYS A 804 6.96 -42.82 -3.17
C LYS A 804 6.02 -42.09 -2.22
N LEU A 805 4.93 -42.73 -1.81
CA LEU A 805 3.98 -42.20 -0.83
C LEU A 805 4.64 -41.91 0.52
N ASN A 806 5.57 -42.76 0.97
CA ASN A 806 6.37 -42.54 2.18
C ASN A 806 7.30 -41.33 2.03
N GLU A 807 7.89 -41.06 0.86
CA GLU A 807 8.70 -39.85 0.65
C GLU A 807 7.90 -38.57 0.87
N TYR A 808 6.65 -38.51 0.41
CA TYR A 808 5.76 -37.37 0.65
C TYR A 808 5.32 -37.27 2.11
N SER A 809 5.09 -38.40 2.79
CA SER A 809 4.84 -38.40 4.24
C SER A 809 6.04 -37.85 5.01
N ASN A 810 7.27 -38.23 4.66
CA ASN A 810 8.49 -37.73 5.31
C ASN A 810 8.67 -36.22 5.12
N TYR A 811 8.26 -35.69 3.96
CA TYR A 811 8.22 -34.24 3.74
C TYR A 811 7.28 -33.56 4.75
N PHE A 812 6.04 -34.05 4.86
CA PHE A 812 5.06 -33.46 5.76
C PHE A 812 5.38 -33.69 7.25
N GLU A 813 6.06 -34.77 7.61
CA GLU A 813 6.58 -34.98 8.96
C GLU A 813 7.48 -33.82 9.39
N VAL A 814 8.42 -33.42 8.53
CA VAL A 814 9.31 -32.29 8.80
C VAL A 814 8.56 -30.95 8.77
N VAL A 815 7.67 -30.76 7.79
CA VAL A 815 6.88 -29.52 7.68
C VAL A 815 5.98 -29.32 8.90
N ARG A 816 5.37 -30.39 9.43
CA ARG A 816 4.50 -30.33 10.60
C ARG A 816 5.21 -29.78 11.83
N GLU A 817 6.53 -29.97 11.97
CA GLU A 817 7.31 -29.37 13.05
C GLU A 817 7.19 -27.84 13.09
N TYR A 818 6.97 -27.19 11.95
CA TYR A 818 6.84 -25.74 11.85
C TYR A 818 5.54 -25.22 12.47
N TYR A 819 4.58 -26.12 12.67
CA TYR A 819 3.23 -25.83 13.15
C TYR A 819 3.01 -26.30 14.60
N TYR A 820 4.07 -26.71 15.30
CA TYR A 820 3.96 -27.27 16.65
C TYR A 820 3.19 -26.41 17.67
N PRO A 821 3.13 -25.05 17.61
CA PRO A 821 2.32 -24.27 18.55
C PRO A 821 0.80 -24.44 18.35
N PHE A 822 0.39 -25.02 17.22
CA PHE A 822 -1.02 -25.16 16.84
C PHE A 822 -1.54 -26.58 16.97
N GLU A 823 -0.70 -27.55 17.37
CA GLU A 823 -1.10 -28.96 17.54
C GLU A 823 -2.29 -29.10 18.50
N SER A 824 -3.18 -30.04 18.23
CA SER A 824 -4.40 -30.30 19.03
C SER A 824 -4.13 -30.82 20.44
N GLU A 825 -2.88 -31.14 20.75
CA GLU A 825 -2.39 -31.74 22.01
C GLU A 825 -2.94 -33.13 22.35
N LEU A 826 -3.85 -33.68 21.54
CA LEU A 826 -4.29 -35.07 21.65
C LEU A 826 -3.13 -36.00 21.28
N LYS A 827 -2.71 -36.87 22.22
CA LYS A 827 -1.53 -37.74 22.02
C LYS A 827 -1.87 -39.15 21.53
N ALA A 828 -3.10 -39.61 21.73
CA ALA A 828 -3.57 -40.93 21.34
C ALA A 828 -5.08 -40.87 21.04
N GLY A 829 -5.59 -41.84 20.28
CA GLY A 829 -7.04 -41.96 20.09
C GLY A 829 -7.77 -42.32 21.38
N THR A 830 -9.07 -42.02 21.40
CA THR A 830 -9.92 -42.20 22.58
C THR A 830 -11.30 -42.71 22.20
N ALA A 831 -11.82 -43.65 22.99
CA ALA A 831 -13.19 -44.15 22.87
C ALA A 831 -14.23 -43.18 23.46
N GLU A 832 -13.82 -42.15 24.20
CA GLU A 832 -14.72 -41.13 24.74
C GLU A 832 -15.52 -40.41 23.65
N VAL A 833 -15.01 -40.40 22.41
CA VAL A 833 -15.70 -39.82 21.26
C VAL A 833 -17.06 -40.45 21.00
N TYR A 834 -17.26 -41.73 21.34
CA TYR A 834 -18.56 -42.39 21.23
C TYR A 834 -19.59 -41.91 22.26
N ASN A 835 -19.15 -41.21 23.30
CA ASN A 835 -20.01 -40.58 24.30
C ASN A 835 -20.28 -39.12 23.94
N HIS A 836 -19.22 -38.30 23.84
CA HIS A 836 -19.37 -36.86 23.64
C HIS A 836 -19.62 -36.44 22.18
N GLU A 837 -19.31 -37.30 21.21
CA GLU A 837 -19.55 -37.04 19.78
C GLU A 837 -19.00 -35.69 19.29
N ILE A 838 -17.84 -35.27 19.83
CA ILE A 838 -17.19 -34.00 19.48
C ILE A 838 -16.37 -34.25 18.22
N PRO A 839 -16.65 -33.55 17.10
CA PRO A 839 -15.87 -33.69 15.87
C PRO A 839 -14.41 -33.26 16.05
N GLY A 840 -13.50 -33.83 15.25
CA GLY A 840 -12.06 -33.56 15.35
C GLY A 840 -11.73 -32.06 15.33
N GLY A 841 -12.26 -31.32 14.35
CA GLY A 841 -12.05 -29.87 14.27
C GLY A 841 -12.63 -29.06 15.44
N GLN A 842 -13.71 -29.54 16.09
CA GLN A 842 -14.25 -28.89 17.29
C GLN A 842 -13.36 -29.19 18.50
N TYR A 843 -12.85 -30.42 18.62
CA TYR A 843 -11.97 -30.82 19.71
C TYR A 843 -10.71 -29.93 19.75
N SER A 844 -10.07 -29.73 18.60
CA SER A 844 -8.88 -28.89 18.47
C SER A 844 -9.13 -27.40 18.74
N ASN A 845 -10.41 -26.95 18.72
CA ASN A 845 -10.79 -25.58 19.05
C ASN A 845 -11.28 -25.42 20.50
N LEU A 846 -11.92 -26.44 21.07
CA LEU A 846 -12.64 -26.34 22.34
C LEU A 846 -11.68 -26.14 23.52
N LEU A 847 -10.53 -26.82 23.53
CA LEU A 847 -9.52 -26.66 24.57
C LEU A 847 -8.88 -25.26 24.55
N PRO A 848 -8.41 -24.72 23.40
CA PRO A 848 -8.02 -23.31 23.30
C PRO A 848 -9.10 -22.32 23.74
N GLN A 849 -10.38 -22.58 23.45
CA GLN A 849 -11.49 -21.73 23.92
C GLN A 849 -11.65 -21.79 25.44
N ALA A 850 -11.60 -22.98 26.04
CA ALA A 850 -11.63 -23.16 27.48
C ALA A 850 -10.48 -22.41 28.16
N ARG A 851 -9.26 -22.48 27.62
CA ARG A 851 -8.09 -21.69 28.07
C ARG A 851 -8.35 -20.19 28.01
N GLY A 852 -8.91 -19.71 26.90
CA GLY A 852 -9.25 -18.30 26.72
C GLY A 852 -10.24 -17.76 27.76
N LEU A 853 -11.07 -18.64 28.32
CA LEU A 853 -12.05 -18.33 29.38
C LEU A 853 -11.54 -18.68 30.79
N GLY A 854 -10.32 -19.19 30.94
CA GLY A 854 -9.78 -19.62 32.23
C GLY A 854 -10.45 -20.89 32.81
N LEU A 855 -10.99 -21.76 31.94
CA LEU A 855 -11.71 -23.00 32.29
C LEU A 855 -10.92 -24.26 31.89
N GLU A 856 -9.61 -24.14 31.69
CA GLU A 856 -8.77 -25.25 31.22
C GLU A 856 -8.79 -26.45 32.18
N ASP A 857 -8.76 -26.19 33.49
CA ASP A 857 -8.83 -27.19 34.55
C ASP A 857 -10.19 -27.92 34.61
N LYS A 858 -11.22 -27.38 33.96
CA LYS A 858 -12.58 -27.93 33.89
C LYS A 858 -12.91 -28.60 32.56
N PHE A 859 -11.92 -28.92 31.73
CA PHE A 859 -12.16 -29.46 30.39
C PHE A 859 -12.97 -30.77 30.38
N GLU A 860 -12.76 -31.64 31.38
CA GLU A 860 -13.56 -32.86 31.54
C GLU A 860 -15.05 -32.57 31.80
N THR A 861 -15.34 -31.56 32.62
CA THR A 861 -16.71 -31.08 32.86
C THR A 861 -17.32 -30.48 31.59
N ILE A 862 -16.52 -29.78 30.77
CA ILE A 862 -16.98 -29.25 29.49
C ILE A 862 -17.38 -30.39 28.55
N LYS A 863 -16.59 -31.48 28.46
CA LYS A 863 -16.95 -32.68 27.66
C LYS A 863 -18.24 -33.33 28.14
N GLN A 864 -18.45 -33.43 29.46
CA GLN A 864 -19.70 -33.95 30.04
C GLN A 864 -20.89 -33.04 29.70
N ASN A 865 -20.74 -31.72 29.88
CA ASN A 865 -21.79 -30.76 29.53
C ASN A 865 -22.08 -30.75 28.03
N TYR A 866 -21.12 -31.08 27.17
CA TYR A 866 -21.35 -31.23 25.73
C TYR A 866 -22.34 -32.36 25.42
N VAL A 867 -22.26 -33.50 26.14
CA VAL A 867 -23.24 -34.60 26.06
C VAL A 867 -24.62 -34.11 26.51
N VAL A 868 -24.68 -33.50 27.69
CA VAL A 868 -25.93 -32.98 28.29
C VAL A 868 -26.61 -31.98 27.38
N VAL A 869 -25.85 -31.07 26.76
CA VAL A 869 -26.38 -30.09 25.81
C VAL A 869 -26.94 -30.77 24.57
N ASN A 870 -26.27 -31.79 24.03
CA ASN A 870 -26.79 -32.51 22.87
C ASN A 870 -28.15 -33.15 23.17
N GLU A 871 -28.30 -33.79 24.33
CA GLU A 871 -29.58 -34.34 24.78
C GLU A 871 -30.64 -33.24 24.97
N LEU A 872 -30.26 -32.14 25.62
CA LEU A 872 -31.12 -30.99 25.85
C LEU A 872 -31.63 -30.37 24.54
N PHE A 873 -30.80 -30.36 23.50
CA PHE A 873 -31.17 -29.88 22.16
C PHE A 873 -31.96 -30.90 21.33
N GLY A 874 -32.26 -32.07 21.90
CA GLY A 874 -33.07 -33.10 21.28
C GLY A 874 -32.30 -34.09 20.42
N ASP A 875 -31.01 -34.29 20.69
CA ASP A 875 -30.07 -35.14 19.95
C ASP A 875 -29.91 -34.70 18.48
N ILE A 876 -28.91 -33.87 18.21
CA ILE A 876 -28.70 -33.25 16.89
C ILE A 876 -27.43 -33.77 16.21
N VAL A 877 -27.39 -33.61 14.89
CA VAL A 877 -26.14 -33.75 14.12
C VAL A 877 -25.19 -32.63 14.53
N LYS A 878 -23.95 -32.98 14.89
CA LYS A 878 -22.95 -32.05 15.42
C LYS A 878 -21.77 -31.94 14.47
N VAL A 879 -21.83 -30.97 13.57
CA VAL A 879 -20.75 -30.61 12.64
C VAL A 879 -20.75 -29.09 12.48
N THR A 880 -19.69 -28.47 11.97
CA THR A 880 -19.69 -27.00 11.90
C THR A 880 -20.88 -26.46 11.05
N PRO A 881 -21.70 -25.52 11.56
CA PRO A 881 -21.56 -24.80 12.83
C PRO A 881 -22.33 -25.40 14.03
N SER A 882 -23.20 -26.39 13.88
CA SER A 882 -23.98 -26.98 14.99
C SER A 882 -23.12 -27.54 16.13
N SER A 883 -21.95 -28.13 15.83
CA SER A 883 -20.99 -28.58 16.87
C SER A 883 -20.44 -27.43 17.71
N LYS A 884 -20.25 -26.25 17.10
CA LYS A 884 -19.85 -25.03 17.81
C LYS A 884 -20.97 -24.57 18.73
N VAL A 885 -22.22 -24.60 18.27
CA VAL A 885 -23.39 -24.20 19.09
C VAL A 885 -23.47 -25.05 20.37
N VAL A 886 -23.28 -26.36 20.24
CA VAL A 886 -23.23 -27.28 21.41
C VAL A 886 -22.03 -26.95 22.30
N GLY A 887 -20.86 -26.66 21.72
CA GLY A 887 -19.66 -26.25 22.46
C GLY A 887 -19.83 -24.94 23.23
N ASP A 888 -20.40 -23.91 22.60
CA ASP A 888 -20.66 -22.60 23.22
C ASP A 888 -21.62 -22.75 24.42
N MET A 889 -22.67 -23.57 24.27
CA MET A 889 -23.60 -23.85 25.37
C MET A 889 -22.94 -24.67 26.48
N ALA A 890 -22.10 -25.64 26.16
CA ALA A 890 -21.37 -26.44 27.16
C ALA A 890 -20.38 -25.58 27.96
N LEU A 891 -19.66 -24.66 27.30
CA LEU A 891 -18.80 -23.67 27.94
C LEU A 891 -19.62 -22.71 28.81
N PHE A 892 -20.75 -22.22 28.31
CA PHE A 892 -21.65 -21.35 29.06
C PHE A 892 -22.19 -22.02 30.32
N MET A 893 -22.67 -23.26 30.22
CA MET A 893 -23.13 -24.05 31.37
C MET A 893 -22.01 -24.28 32.38
N THR A 894 -20.81 -24.60 31.91
CA THR A 894 -19.65 -24.84 32.79
C THR A 894 -19.19 -23.56 33.49
N SER A 895 -19.13 -22.43 32.78
CA SER A 895 -18.72 -21.14 33.33
C SER A 895 -19.68 -20.63 34.40
N ASN A 896 -20.97 -20.94 34.26
CA ASN A 896 -22.02 -20.48 35.16
C ASN A 896 -22.48 -21.55 36.18
N ASN A 897 -21.80 -22.71 36.22
CA ASN A 897 -22.15 -23.87 37.06
C ASN A 897 -23.64 -24.28 36.92
N LEU A 898 -24.16 -24.33 35.69
CA LEU A 898 -25.56 -24.66 35.40
C LEU A 898 -25.74 -26.14 35.06
N THR A 899 -26.80 -26.75 35.59
CA THR A 899 -27.30 -28.07 35.16
C THR A 899 -28.37 -27.93 34.05
N ALA A 900 -28.75 -29.04 33.40
CA ALA A 900 -29.86 -29.02 32.43
C ALA A 900 -31.18 -28.56 33.07
N ASN A 901 -31.44 -28.94 34.32
CA ASN A 901 -32.61 -28.49 35.06
C ASN A 901 -32.55 -26.98 35.34
N ASP A 902 -31.39 -26.43 35.69
CA ASP A 902 -31.23 -24.98 35.87
C ASP A 902 -31.53 -24.22 34.57
N VAL A 903 -31.12 -24.76 33.41
CA VAL A 903 -31.44 -24.15 32.10
C VAL A 903 -32.95 -24.12 31.85
N MET A 904 -33.66 -25.18 32.23
CA MET A 904 -35.11 -25.27 32.05
C MET A 904 -35.89 -24.41 33.05
N GLU A 905 -35.45 -24.33 34.31
CA GLU A 905 -36.15 -23.62 35.38
C GLU A 905 -35.83 -22.12 35.44
N LYS A 906 -34.56 -21.75 35.20
CA LYS A 906 -34.06 -20.38 35.33
C LYS A 906 -33.79 -19.71 33.99
N GLY A 907 -34.05 -20.39 32.87
CA GLY A 907 -33.67 -19.94 31.54
C GLY A 907 -34.22 -18.57 31.12
N ASP A 908 -35.38 -18.15 31.63
CA ASP A 908 -35.95 -16.82 31.38
C ASP A 908 -35.02 -15.69 31.87
N THR A 909 -34.22 -15.95 32.90
CA THR A 909 -33.25 -15.00 33.48
C THR A 909 -31.86 -15.09 32.86
N LEU A 910 -31.58 -16.13 32.08
CA LEU A 910 -30.27 -16.35 31.47
C LEU A 910 -30.11 -15.61 30.14
N ALA A 911 -28.88 -15.22 29.83
CA ALA A 911 -28.47 -14.67 28.55
C ALA A 911 -27.72 -15.75 27.76
N PHE A 912 -28.44 -16.52 26.94
CA PHE A 912 -27.85 -17.59 26.14
C PHE A 912 -26.87 -17.06 25.08
N PRO A 913 -25.84 -17.85 24.71
CA PRO A 913 -24.95 -17.52 23.61
C PRO A 913 -25.71 -17.25 22.31
N GLU A 914 -25.27 -16.28 21.52
CA GLU A 914 -25.94 -15.89 20.27
C GLU A 914 -26.04 -17.05 19.27
N SER A 915 -25.02 -17.91 19.21
CA SER A 915 -25.01 -19.11 18.36
C SER A 915 -26.13 -20.09 18.70
N VAL A 916 -26.50 -20.20 19.99
CA VAL A 916 -27.60 -21.03 20.48
C VAL A 916 -28.94 -20.42 20.06
N LYS A 917 -29.10 -19.10 20.21
CA LYS A 917 -30.29 -18.41 19.72
C LYS A 917 -30.46 -18.57 18.22
N GLN A 918 -29.40 -18.43 17.44
CA GLN A 918 -29.41 -18.59 15.99
C GLN A 918 -29.89 -19.98 15.56
N LEU A 919 -29.38 -21.03 16.22
CA LEU A 919 -29.85 -22.40 15.98
C LEU A 919 -31.36 -22.52 16.25
N PHE A 920 -31.82 -22.12 17.45
CA PHE A 920 -33.22 -22.29 17.84
C PHE A 920 -34.19 -21.37 17.09
N ARG A 921 -33.71 -20.23 16.56
CA ARG A 921 -34.48 -19.33 15.69
C ARG A 921 -34.75 -19.94 14.31
N GLY A 922 -33.87 -20.84 13.86
CA GLY A 922 -33.95 -21.50 12.55
C GLY A 922 -32.86 -21.08 11.58
N ASP A 923 -31.90 -20.23 11.99
CA ASP A 923 -30.85 -19.67 11.12
C ASP A 923 -29.90 -20.73 10.53
N LEU A 924 -29.79 -21.88 11.19
CA LEU A 924 -28.97 -23.02 10.76
C LEU A 924 -29.81 -24.11 10.04
N GLY A 925 -31.10 -23.86 9.80
CA GLY A 925 -32.04 -24.84 9.27
C GLY A 925 -32.81 -25.60 10.37
N GLN A 926 -33.45 -26.70 9.97
CA GLN A 926 -34.32 -27.49 10.86
C GLN A 926 -33.67 -28.83 11.23
N PRO A 927 -33.58 -29.19 12.52
CA PRO A 927 -33.09 -30.50 12.93
C PRO A 927 -34.12 -31.58 12.63
N PHE A 928 -33.65 -32.80 12.37
CA PHE A 928 -34.54 -33.96 12.24
C PHE A 928 -35.39 -34.14 13.51
N GLY A 929 -36.72 -34.22 13.35
CA GLY A 929 -37.69 -34.28 14.45
C GLY A 929 -38.06 -32.93 15.08
N GLY A 930 -37.47 -31.81 14.63
CA GLY A 930 -37.75 -30.46 15.13
C GLY A 930 -37.10 -30.12 16.47
N PHE A 931 -37.22 -28.86 16.90
CA PHE A 931 -36.68 -28.37 18.18
C PHE A 931 -37.58 -28.73 19.37
N PRO A 932 -37.00 -29.01 20.56
CA PRO A 932 -37.77 -29.11 21.80
C PRO A 932 -38.51 -27.80 22.11
N LYS A 933 -39.85 -27.81 22.04
CA LYS A 933 -40.67 -26.58 22.04
C LYS A 933 -40.56 -25.75 23.31
N ALA A 934 -40.49 -26.39 24.48
CA ALA A 934 -40.33 -25.70 25.75
C ALA A 934 -38.99 -24.94 25.80
N LEU A 935 -37.90 -25.62 25.44
CA LEU A 935 -36.56 -25.03 25.40
C LEU A 935 -36.43 -23.94 24.33
N GLN A 936 -37.03 -24.13 23.15
CA GLN A 936 -37.05 -23.12 22.09
C GLN A 936 -37.67 -21.81 22.58
N LYS A 937 -38.77 -21.89 23.34
CA LYS A 937 -39.40 -20.71 23.94
C LYS A 937 -38.51 -20.05 25.00
N ILE A 938 -37.86 -20.83 25.86
CA ILE A 938 -36.95 -20.33 26.91
C ILE A 938 -35.76 -19.57 26.30
N ILE A 939 -35.16 -20.12 25.24
CA ILE A 939 -33.97 -19.53 24.61
C ILE A 939 -34.32 -18.25 23.84
N LEU A 940 -35.40 -18.28 23.06
CA LEU A 940 -35.78 -17.18 22.18
C LEU A 940 -36.58 -16.09 22.88
N LYS A 941 -37.24 -16.40 24.00
CA LYS A 941 -38.13 -15.49 24.71
C LYS A 941 -39.21 -14.96 23.77
N ASP A 942 -39.16 -13.67 23.43
CA ASP A 942 -40.10 -13.02 22.52
C ASP A 942 -39.68 -13.08 21.04
N GLU A 943 -38.45 -13.55 20.74
CA GLU A 943 -37.98 -13.72 19.36
C GLU A 943 -38.76 -14.83 18.64
N LYS A 944 -39.26 -14.55 17.44
CA LYS A 944 -40.06 -15.50 16.66
C LYS A 944 -39.15 -16.47 15.89
N PRO A 945 -39.29 -17.80 16.08
CA PRO A 945 -38.62 -18.77 15.23
C PRO A 945 -39.29 -18.86 13.85
N TYR A 946 -38.55 -19.34 12.86
CA TYR A 946 -39.06 -19.68 11.54
C TYR A 946 -38.67 -21.10 11.12
N THR A 947 -39.42 -21.65 10.17
CA THR A 947 -39.26 -23.04 9.67
C THR A 947 -38.90 -23.13 8.20
N GLU A 948 -38.98 -22.00 7.49
CA GLU A 948 -38.59 -21.88 6.09
C GLU A 948 -37.06 -21.82 5.93
N LYS A 949 -36.58 -21.94 4.68
CA LYS A 949 -35.15 -21.84 4.37
C LYS A 949 -34.64 -20.44 4.79
N PRO A 950 -33.56 -20.34 5.58
CA PRO A 950 -33.01 -19.04 6.01
C PRO A 950 -32.77 -18.06 4.85
N ASN A 951 -32.38 -18.59 3.70
CA ASN A 951 -32.05 -17.79 2.51
C ASN A 951 -33.30 -17.29 1.76
N ALA A 952 -34.48 -17.88 1.99
CA ALA A 952 -35.70 -17.57 1.24
C ALA A 952 -36.20 -16.13 1.47
N HIS A 953 -35.81 -15.53 2.59
CA HIS A 953 -36.18 -14.17 2.98
C HIS A 953 -35.12 -13.12 2.61
N LEU A 954 -34.04 -13.51 1.94
CA LEU A 954 -32.93 -12.62 1.60
C LEU A 954 -33.05 -12.12 0.16
N GLU A 955 -32.94 -10.81 -0.01
CA GLU A 955 -32.96 -10.19 -1.34
C GLU A 955 -31.73 -10.58 -2.18
N PRO A 956 -31.89 -10.81 -3.50
CA PRO A 956 -30.77 -11.09 -4.39
C PRO A 956 -29.74 -9.94 -4.42
N VAL A 957 -28.46 -10.31 -4.50
CA VAL A 957 -27.37 -9.32 -4.62
C VAL A 957 -27.19 -8.85 -6.06
N ASP A 958 -27.14 -7.53 -6.30
CA ASP A 958 -26.68 -6.96 -7.58
C ASP A 958 -25.15 -6.89 -7.60
N PHE A 959 -24.51 -7.87 -8.24
CA PHE A 959 -23.05 -7.95 -8.33
C PHE A 959 -22.41 -6.77 -9.06
N LYS A 960 -23.09 -6.12 -10.02
CA LYS A 960 -22.50 -4.97 -10.73
C LYS A 960 -22.44 -3.76 -9.82
N LEU A 961 -23.54 -3.52 -9.10
CA LEU A 961 -23.60 -2.42 -8.12
C LEU A 961 -22.63 -2.65 -6.97
N GLU A 962 -22.61 -3.86 -6.39
CA GLU A 962 -21.73 -4.16 -5.26
C GLU A 962 -20.25 -4.17 -5.63
N LEU A 963 -19.89 -4.61 -6.85
CA LEU A 963 -18.50 -4.52 -7.34
C LEU A 963 -18.08 -3.05 -7.47
N LYS A 964 -18.96 -2.18 -7.98
CA LYS A 964 -18.69 -0.73 -8.05
C LYS A 964 -18.47 -0.13 -6.66
N LYS A 965 -19.31 -0.48 -5.68
CA LYS A 965 -19.12 -0.04 -4.27
C LYS A 965 -17.80 -0.56 -3.69
N LEU A 966 -17.41 -1.80 -4.01
CA LEU A 966 -16.14 -2.38 -3.58
C LEU A 966 -14.95 -1.62 -4.17
N HIS A 967 -15.02 -1.25 -5.46
CA HIS A 967 -14.00 -0.44 -6.14
C HIS A 967 -13.87 0.96 -5.53
N GLU A 968 -14.99 1.62 -5.24
CA GLU A 968 -15.02 2.92 -4.56
C GLU A 968 -14.41 2.84 -3.15
N LYS A 969 -14.62 1.73 -2.44
CA LYS A 969 -14.12 1.52 -1.07
C LYS A 969 -12.63 1.14 -1.01
N PHE A 970 -12.12 0.40 -1.99
CA PHE A 970 -10.79 -0.22 -1.90
C PHE A 970 -9.85 0.09 -3.08
N ASP A 971 -10.07 -0.54 -4.24
CA ASP A 971 -9.29 -0.38 -5.48
C ASP A 971 -10.10 -0.92 -6.67
N ASP A 972 -9.92 -0.35 -7.85
CA ASP A 972 -10.68 -0.66 -9.07
C ASP A 972 -10.30 -1.99 -9.74
N LYS A 973 -9.27 -2.67 -9.22
CA LYS A 973 -8.77 -3.95 -9.74
C LYS A 973 -9.34 -5.18 -9.03
N LEU A 974 -10.11 -4.98 -7.97
CA LEU A 974 -10.72 -6.09 -7.26
C LEU A 974 -11.71 -6.83 -8.18
N THR A 975 -11.67 -8.15 -8.08
CA THR A 975 -12.39 -9.08 -8.96
C THR A 975 -13.74 -9.50 -8.37
N THR A 976 -14.52 -10.27 -9.12
CA THR A 976 -15.75 -10.89 -8.60
C THR A 976 -15.44 -11.86 -7.45
N GLU A 977 -14.31 -12.57 -7.50
CA GLU A 977 -13.84 -13.44 -6.43
C GLU A 977 -13.53 -12.66 -5.14
N ASP A 978 -12.94 -11.47 -5.26
CA ASP A 978 -12.72 -10.56 -4.13
C ASP A 978 -14.05 -10.07 -3.55
N LEU A 979 -15.02 -9.74 -4.40
CA LEU A 979 -16.37 -9.39 -3.97
C LEU A 979 -17.06 -10.54 -3.23
N LEU A 980 -16.95 -11.77 -3.72
CA LEU A 980 -17.52 -12.94 -3.04
C LEU A 980 -16.86 -13.18 -1.68
N SER A 981 -15.52 -13.05 -1.60
CA SER A 981 -14.79 -13.09 -0.33
C SER A 981 -15.26 -12.01 0.64
N TYR A 982 -15.48 -10.79 0.15
CA TYR A 982 -15.98 -9.67 0.94
C TYR A 982 -17.43 -9.86 1.40
N ILE A 983 -18.34 -10.34 0.54
CA ILE A 983 -19.73 -10.64 0.91
C ILE A 983 -19.76 -11.70 2.01
N MET A 984 -18.94 -12.75 1.89
CA MET A 984 -18.92 -13.82 2.88
C MET A 984 -18.25 -13.41 4.19
N PHE A 985 -17.17 -12.62 4.12
CA PHE A 985 -16.37 -12.20 5.27
C PHE A 985 -15.94 -10.73 5.21
N PRO A 986 -16.86 -9.75 5.39
CA PRO A 986 -16.56 -8.35 5.15
C PRO A 986 -15.40 -7.81 5.99
N LYS A 987 -15.39 -8.13 7.28
CA LYS A 987 -14.32 -7.72 8.20
C LYS A 987 -13.00 -8.41 7.88
N VAL A 988 -13.01 -9.72 7.66
CA VAL A 988 -11.80 -10.51 7.39
C VAL A 988 -11.14 -10.06 6.10
N PHE A 989 -11.92 -9.86 5.05
CA PHE A 989 -11.41 -9.36 3.77
C PHE A 989 -10.83 -7.96 3.93
N SER A 990 -11.51 -7.07 4.67
CA SER A 990 -11.01 -5.71 4.92
C SER A 990 -9.67 -5.72 5.69
N ASP A 991 -9.58 -6.53 6.74
CA ASP A 991 -8.36 -6.69 7.55
C ASP A 991 -7.23 -7.31 6.71
N PHE A 992 -7.52 -8.34 5.90
CA PHE A 992 -6.58 -8.96 4.96
C PHE A 992 -6.08 -7.96 3.91
N TYR A 993 -6.97 -7.17 3.31
CA TYR A 993 -6.62 -6.15 2.33
C TYR A 993 -5.71 -5.07 2.94
N ALA A 994 -6.05 -4.58 4.14
CA ALA A 994 -5.23 -3.62 4.89
C ALA A 994 -3.85 -4.21 5.22
N PHE A 995 -3.79 -5.46 5.68
CA PHE A 995 -2.56 -6.18 5.95
C PHE A 995 -1.70 -6.29 4.69
N ARG A 996 -2.26 -6.74 3.56
CA ARG A 996 -1.55 -6.90 2.28
C ARG A 996 -1.07 -5.55 1.74
N LYS A 997 -1.83 -4.47 1.95
CA LYS A 997 -1.40 -3.11 1.61
C LYS A 997 -0.17 -2.69 2.41
N HIS A 998 -0.13 -3.02 3.70
CA HIS A 998 0.95 -2.64 4.61
C HIS A 998 2.21 -3.53 4.47
N PHE A 999 2.06 -4.85 4.54
CA PHE A 999 3.14 -5.85 4.59
C PHE A 999 3.41 -6.58 3.26
N GLY A 1000 2.55 -6.40 2.26
CA GLY A 1000 2.72 -7.04 0.95
C GLY A 1000 2.38 -8.54 0.97
N LYS A 1001 3.02 -9.30 0.07
CA LYS A 1001 2.76 -10.74 -0.13
C LYS A 1001 3.61 -11.61 0.79
N VAL A 1002 3.20 -11.76 2.06
CA VAL A 1002 3.91 -12.56 3.07
C VAL A 1002 3.86 -14.07 2.79
N GLU A 1003 2.96 -14.53 1.92
CA GLU A 1003 2.90 -15.92 1.41
C GLU A 1003 4.20 -16.37 0.72
N LYS A 1004 5.07 -15.43 0.32
CA LYS A 1004 6.40 -15.73 -0.25
C LYS A 1004 7.45 -16.12 0.79
N LEU A 1005 7.23 -15.82 2.07
CA LEU A 1005 8.11 -16.22 3.16
C LEU A 1005 7.97 -17.71 3.43
N ALA A 1006 9.09 -18.38 3.75
CA ALA A 1006 9.06 -19.74 4.28
C ALA A 1006 8.31 -19.75 5.63
N THR A 1007 7.64 -20.85 5.95
CA THR A 1007 6.79 -20.95 7.15
C THR A 1007 7.52 -20.63 8.46
N PRO A 1008 8.78 -21.08 8.68
CA PRO A 1008 9.52 -20.65 9.87
C PRO A 1008 9.73 -19.14 9.93
N THR A 1009 10.03 -18.50 8.80
CA THR A 1009 10.24 -17.04 8.69
C THR A 1009 8.95 -16.24 8.79
N PHE A 1010 7.79 -16.87 8.58
CA PHE A 1010 6.48 -16.27 8.79
C PHE A 1010 6.12 -16.24 10.28
N TYR A 1011 6.31 -17.35 10.99
CA TYR A 1011 5.90 -17.45 12.40
C TYR A 1011 6.95 -17.02 13.41
N TYR A 1012 8.24 -17.13 13.08
CA TYR A 1012 9.32 -16.97 14.04
C TYR A 1012 10.30 -15.87 13.63
N PRO A 1013 10.71 -15.00 14.58
CA PRO A 1013 11.70 -13.97 14.31
C PRO A 1013 13.05 -14.53 13.87
N LEU A 1014 13.71 -13.82 12.95
CA LEU A 1014 15.08 -14.14 12.56
C LEU A 1014 16.06 -13.98 13.73
N LYS A 1015 17.02 -14.91 13.81
CA LYS A 1015 18.16 -14.84 14.72
C LYS A 1015 19.17 -13.81 14.19
N PRO A 1016 19.98 -13.18 15.07
CA PRO A 1016 21.04 -12.28 14.63
C PRO A 1016 21.95 -12.93 13.58
N ASN A 1017 22.16 -12.25 12.46
CA ASN A 1017 22.92 -12.73 11.31
C ASN A 1017 22.32 -13.91 10.53
N GLU A 1018 21.09 -14.32 10.83
CA GLU A 1018 20.36 -15.27 9.99
C GLU A 1018 19.99 -14.62 8.65
N GLU A 1019 20.22 -15.34 7.56
CA GLU A 1019 19.93 -14.93 6.20
C GLU A 1019 18.87 -15.83 5.59
N VAL A 1020 17.90 -15.20 4.92
CA VAL A 1020 16.81 -15.89 4.23
C VAL A 1020 16.74 -15.44 2.77
N LEU A 1021 16.45 -16.39 1.89
CA LEU A 1021 16.22 -16.15 0.47
C LEU A 1021 14.72 -16.14 0.19
N VAL A 1022 14.18 -15.00 -0.22
CA VAL A 1022 12.76 -14.82 -0.56
C VAL A 1022 12.60 -14.65 -2.07
N ASN A 1023 11.87 -15.57 -2.70
CA ASN A 1023 11.54 -15.47 -4.13
C ASN A 1023 10.26 -14.64 -4.32
N LEU A 1024 10.40 -13.44 -4.88
CA LEU A 1024 9.25 -12.56 -5.16
C LEU A 1024 8.56 -12.92 -6.48
N ALA A 1025 9.35 -13.32 -7.47
CA ALA A 1025 8.93 -13.76 -8.79
C ALA A 1025 10.08 -14.52 -9.46
N TRP A 1026 9.81 -15.13 -10.61
CA TRP A 1026 10.85 -15.74 -11.42
C TRP A 1026 11.97 -14.73 -11.73
N GLY A 1027 13.21 -15.10 -11.42
CA GLY A 1027 14.40 -14.24 -11.53
C GLY A 1027 14.52 -13.09 -10.50
N LYS A 1028 13.57 -12.95 -9.56
CA LYS A 1028 13.55 -11.86 -8.55
C LYS A 1028 13.66 -12.42 -7.15
N ASN A 1029 14.90 -12.47 -6.63
CA ASN A 1029 15.19 -12.95 -5.29
C ASN A 1029 15.64 -11.80 -4.37
N LEU A 1030 15.25 -11.87 -3.10
CA LEU A 1030 15.76 -11.03 -2.03
C LEU A 1030 16.53 -11.90 -1.05
N LEU A 1031 17.80 -11.59 -0.84
CA LEU A 1031 18.57 -12.03 0.31
C LEU A 1031 18.33 -11.03 1.43
N ILE A 1032 17.69 -11.47 2.49
CA ILE A 1032 17.37 -10.64 3.66
C ILE A 1032 18.10 -11.22 4.85
N LYS A 1033 18.92 -10.40 5.51
CA LYS A 1033 19.67 -10.78 6.70
C LYS A 1033 19.34 -9.85 7.86
N PHE A 1034 18.89 -10.39 8.98
CA PHE A 1034 18.68 -9.59 10.18
C PHE A 1034 20.02 -9.25 10.83
N ARG A 1035 20.25 -7.97 11.19
CA ARG A 1035 21.52 -7.51 11.76
C ARG A 1035 21.39 -7.23 13.25
N TYR A 1036 20.60 -6.22 13.61
CA TYR A 1036 20.35 -5.88 15.01
C TYR A 1036 19.05 -5.10 15.15
N MET A 1037 18.58 -5.00 16.40
CA MET A 1037 17.43 -4.20 16.81
C MET A 1037 17.91 -3.25 17.91
N GLY A 1038 17.56 -1.97 17.80
CA GLY A 1038 17.86 -0.97 18.81
C GLY A 1038 16.94 -1.03 20.02
N GLU A 1039 17.32 -0.29 21.05
CA GLU A 1039 16.43 0.00 22.16
C GLU A 1039 15.27 0.92 21.73
N PRO A 1040 14.14 0.87 22.44
CA PRO A 1040 12.99 1.68 22.09
C PRO A 1040 13.28 3.14 22.45
N ASN A 1041 12.90 4.05 21.56
CA ASN A 1041 12.96 5.48 21.83
C ASN A 1041 11.84 5.91 22.80
N GLU A 1042 11.80 7.20 23.17
CA GLU A 1042 10.80 7.76 24.10
C GLU A 1042 9.35 7.60 23.63
N GLU A 1043 9.13 7.43 22.33
CA GLU A 1043 7.82 7.20 21.71
C GLU A 1043 7.44 5.70 21.67
N GLY A 1044 8.33 4.83 22.15
CA GLY A 1044 8.17 3.37 22.14
C GLY A 1044 8.50 2.72 20.79
N PHE A 1045 9.17 3.41 19.87
CA PHE A 1045 9.60 2.82 18.59
C PHE A 1045 11.01 2.24 18.68
N ARG A 1046 11.19 1.05 18.11
CA ARG A 1046 12.50 0.41 17.91
C ARG A 1046 12.94 0.53 16.46
N GLU A 1047 14.22 0.76 16.24
CA GLU A 1047 14.84 0.62 14.93
C GLU A 1047 15.33 -0.80 14.69
N VAL A 1048 14.88 -1.42 13.61
CA VAL A 1048 15.26 -2.78 13.23
C VAL A 1048 16.07 -2.74 11.93
N TYR A 1049 17.29 -3.27 11.97
CA TYR A 1049 18.24 -3.21 10.87
C TYR A 1049 18.33 -4.56 10.14
N PHE A 1050 18.13 -4.50 8.82
CA PHE A 1050 18.29 -5.61 7.90
C PHE A 1050 19.36 -5.27 6.84
N GLN A 1051 19.97 -6.30 6.27
CA GLN A 1051 20.71 -6.21 5.02
C GLN A 1051 19.89 -6.87 3.92
N ILE A 1052 19.54 -6.12 2.87
CA ILE A 1052 18.80 -6.62 1.71
C ILE A 1052 19.70 -6.55 0.48
N ASN A 1053 19.98 -7.69 -0.15
CA ASN A 1053 20.84 -7.80 -1.34
C ASN A 1053 22.16 -7.01 -1.17
N GLY A 1054 22.77 -7.13 0.01
CA GLY A 1054 24.02 -6.45 0.36
C GLY A 1054 23.88 -5.07 1.01
N GLN A 1055 22.70 -4.42 0.95
CA GLN A 1055 22.52 -3.05 1.46
C GLN A 1055 21.81 -3.00 2.80
N THR A 1056 22.33 -2.20 3.73
CA THR A 1056 21.68 -1.96 5.03
C THR A 1056 20.41 -1.11 4.85
N ARG A 1057 19.35 -1.51 5.52
CA ARG A 1057 18.05 -0.85 5.59
C ARG A 1057 17.55 -0.94 7.03
N ASN A 1058 17.01 0.15 7.55
CA ASN A 1058 16.32 0.16 8.84
C ASN A 1058 14.81 0.36 8.66
N VAL A 1059 14.05 -0.13 9.62
CA VAL A 1059 12.61 0.08 9.76
C VAL A 1059 12.32 0.45 11.19
N LEU A 1060 11.47 1.46 11.39
CA LEU A 1060 10.92 1.80 12.70
C LEU A 1060 9.65 1.00 12.95
N VAL A 1061 9.57 0.36 14.11
CA VAL A 1061 8.41 -0.44 14.54
C VAL A 1061 8.04 -0.04 15.97
N LYS A 1062 6.75 0.16 16.23
CA LYS A 1062 6.25 0.45 17.56
C LYS A 1062 6.29 -0.81 18.41
N ASP A 1063 6.94 -0.74 19.57
CA ASP A 1063 6.93 -1.79 20.58
C ASP A 1063 5.64 -1.68 21.39
N ASN A 1064 4.71 -2.61 21.14
CA ASN A 1064 3.40 -2.60 21.77
C ASN A 1064 3.45 -2.90 23.28
N ALA A 1065 4.57 -3.41 23.80
CA ALA A 1065 4.74 -3.64 25.23
C ALA A 1065 5.06 -2.34 26.00
N ILE A 1066 5.46 -1.27 25.31
CA ILE A 1066 5.89 -0.02 25.92
C ILE A 1066 4.80 1.03 25.76
N LYS A 1067 4.33 1.56 26.90
CA LYS A 1067 3.44 2.72 26.90
C LYS A 1067 4.28 3.97 26.62
N SER A 1068 4.03 4.62 25.49
CA SER A 1068 4.66 5.91 25.13
C SER A 1068 4.56 6.89 26.30
N THR A 1069 5.68 7.50 26.68
CA THR A 1069 5.73 8.56 27.69
C THR A 1069 5.48 9.94 27.08
N LYS A 1070 5.51 10.06 25.75
CA LYS A 1070 5.20 11.29 25.02
C LYS A 1070 3.69 11.40 24.77
N ILE A 1071 3.09 12.49 25.25
CA ILE A 1071 1.71 12.86 24.98
C ILE A 1071 1.63 13.26 23.50
N SER A 1072 0.99 12.44 22.66
CA SER A 1072 0.65 12.83 21.28
C SER A 1072 -0.54 13.79 21.30
N ASN A 1073 -0.49 14.83 20.46
CA ASN A 1073 -1.60 15.76 20.31
C ASN A 1073 -2.87 15.03 19.84
N ILE A 1074 -4.02 15.46 20.34
CA ILE A 1074 -5.32 14.89 19.97
C ILE A 1074 -5.56 15.23 18.49
N LYS A 1075 -5.87 14.23 17.66
CA LYS A 1075 -6.26 14.46 16.25
C LYS A 1075 -7.73 14.84 16.14
N ILE A 1076 -8.12 15.55 15.09
CA ILE A 1076 -9.54 15.85 14.80
C ILE A 1076 -10.35 14.56 14.68
N SER A 1077 -11.53 14.53 15.29
CA SER A 1077 -12.40 13.36 15.36
C SER A 1077 -13.87 13.69 15.10
N GLY A 1078 -14.27 14.96 15.22
CA GLY A 1078 -15.62 15.44 14.94
C GLY A 1078 -15.65 16.76 14.17
N SER A 1079 -16.84 17.16 13.73
CA SER A 1079 -17.08 18.39 12.95
C SER A 1079 -16.81 19.69 13.72
N ASN A 1080 -16.67 19.61 15.04
CA ASN A 1080 -16.41 20.74 15.93
C ASN A 1080 -14.91 20.95 16.19
N ASP A 1081 -14.07 20.01 15.77
CA ASP A 1081 -12.63 20.08 15.97
C ASP A 1081 -11.99 20.91 14.85
N ILE A 1082 -11.21 21.94 15.22
CA ILE A 1082 -10.42 22.72 14.27
C ILE A 1082 -8.96 22.28 14.41
N GLY A 1083 -8.49 21.56 13.39
CA GLY A 1083 -7.14 21.02 13.34
C GLY A 1083 -6.17 21.83 12.47
N ALA A 1084 -4.89 21.52 12.61
CA ALA A 1084 -3.85 22.02 11.74
C ALA A 1084 -3.95 21.37 10.35
N PRO A 1085 -4.14 22.13 9.25
CA PRO A 1085 -4.27 21.56 7.91
C PRO A 1085 -2.96 21.01 7.35
N LEU A 1086 -1.82 21.34 7.97
CA LEU A 1086 -0.48 20.98 7.54
C LEU A 1086 0.48 21.00 8.74
N GLN A 1087 1.54 20.22 8.63
CA GLN A 1087 2.60 20.18 9.65
C GLN A 1087 3.39 21.49 9.64
N GLY A 1088 3.69 22.02 10.83
CA GLY A 1088 4.41 23.27 10.98
C GLY A 1088 4.54 23.66 12.46
N LYS A 1089 4.76 24.96 12.69
CA LYS A 1089 4.83 25.54 14.04
C LYS A 1089 3.60 26.42 14.28
N LEU A 1090 2.91 26.23 15.40
CA LEU A 1090 1.80 27.10 15.81
C LEU A 1090 2.39 28.43 16.31
N VAL A 1091 2.40 29.48 15.49
CA VAL A 1091 3.05 30.76 15.84
C VAL A 1091 2.24 31.52 16.86
N LYS A 1092 0.92 31.60 16.65
CA LYS A 1092 0.05 32.49 17.41
C LYS A 1092 -1.36 31.96 17.49
N ILE A 1093 -2.01 32.12 18.64
CA ILE A 1093 -3.44 31.86 18.83
C ILE A 1093 -4.13 33.22 18.99
N MET A 1094 -5.20 33.45 18.23
CA MET A 1094 -5.86 34.75 18.08
C MET A 1094 -7.18 34.85 18.83
N VAL A 1095 -7.60 33.77 19.51
CA VAL A 1095 -8.87 33.66 20.24
C VAL A 1095 -8.65 33.04 21.61
N ASN A 1096 -9.58 33.27 22.53
CA ASN A 1096 -9.63 32.66 23.85
C ASN A 1096 -10.80 31.68 23.96
N GLU A 1097 -10.75 30.80 24.96
CA GLU A 1097 -11.90 29.97 25.31
C GLU A 1097 -13.09 30.86 25.73
N ASN A 1098 -14.27 30.50 25.22
CA ASN A 1098 -15.56 31.21 25.31
C ASN A 1098 -15.72 32.43 24.41
N ASP A 1099 -14.78 32.72 23.51
CA ASP A 1099 -14.97 33.77 22.50
C ASP A 1099 -16.04 33.36 21.47
N GLU A 1100 -16.96 34.28 21.16
CA GLU A 1100 -17.88 34.15 20.01
C GLU A 1100 -17.12 34.44 18.71
N VAL A 1101 -17.15 33.49 17.78
CA VAL A 1101 -16.51 33.61 16.48
C VAL A 1101 -17.54 33.47 15.36
N LYS A 1102 -17.39 34.28 14.32
CA LYS A 1102 -18.17 34.16 13.09
C LYS A 1102 -17.38 33.37 12.06
N LYS A 1103 -18.06 32.85 11.04
CA LYS A 1103 -17.40 32.31 9.85
C LYS A 1103 -16.39 33.32 9.31
N ASN A 1104 -15.19 32.84 9.00
CA ASN A 1104 -14.00 33.58 8.59
C ASN A 1104 -13.26 34.38 9.69
N THR A 1105 -13.68 34.33 10.96
CA THR A 1105 -12.89 34.90 12.06
C THR A 1105 -11.54 34.18 12.19
N PRO A 1106 -10.39 34.89 12.19
CA PRO A 1106 -9.07 34.32 12.43
C PRO A 1106 -8.96 33.65 13.80
N LEU A 1107 -8.46 32.41 13.82
CA LEU A 1107 -8.37 31.58 15.01
C LEU A 1107 -6.93 31.42 15.50
N PHE A 1108 -6.01 31.03 14.61
CA PHE A 1108 -4.60 30.84 14.93
C PHE A 1108 -3.74 30.89 13.65
N VAL A 1109 -2.43 31.05 13.80
CA VAL A 1109 -1.45 31.17 12.72
C VAL A 1109 -0.46 30.03 12.79
N ILE A 1110 -0.23 29.37 11.67
CA ILE A 1110 0.77 28.30 11.52
C ILE A 1110 1.88 28.78 10.58
N GLU A 1111 3.13 28.59 10.97
CA GLU A 1111 4.29 28.76 10.10
C GLU A 1111 4.70 27.41 9.49
N ALA A 1112 4.70 27.34 8.16
CA ALA A 1112 5.23 26.21 7.40
C ALA A 1112 5.69 26.69 6.02
N MET A 1113 6.72 26.07 5.45
CA MET A 1113 7.19 26.36 4.09
C MET A 1113 7.44 27.86 3.80
N LYS A 1114 8.04 28.59 4.75
CA LYS A 1114 8.29 30.04 4.64
C LYS A 1114 7.00 30.89 4.55
N MET A 1115 5.88 30.38 5.06
CA MET A 1115 4.59 31.05 5.04
C MET A 1115 3.91 30.96 6.40
N GLU A 1116 3.37 32.10 6.84
CA GLU A 1116 2.37 32.13 7.89
C GLU A 1116 0.98 31.94 7.27
N THR A 1117 0.27 30.91 7.70
CA THR A 1117 -1.10 30.61 7.29
C THR A 1117 -2.02 30.86 8.47
N THR A 1118 -2.91 31.84 8.33
CA THR A 1118 -3.98 32.09 9.30
C THR A 1118 -5.13 31.13 9.06
N ILE A 1119 -5.48 30.34 10.06
CA ILE A 1119 -6.64 29.46 10.04
C ILE A 1119 -7.84 30.22 10.58
N CYS A 1120 -8.94 30.22 9.82
CA CYS A 1120 -10.18 30.91 10.18
C CYS A 1120 -11.30 29.92 10.51
N SER A 1121 -12.30 30.37 11.26
CA SER A 1121 -13.48 29.56 11.56
C SER A 1121 -14.32 29.28 10.32
N LEU A 1122 -14.77 28.04 10.15
CA LEU A 1122 -15.63 27.62 9.02
C LEU A 1122 -17.13 27.83 9.29
N LYS A 1123 -17.49 28.06 10.56
CA LYS A 1123 -18.86 28.25 11.04
C LYS A 1123 -18.93 29.33 12.11
N ASP A 1124 -20.12 29.84 12.35
CA ASP A 1124 -20.40 30.63 13.55
C ASP A 1124 -20.43 29.68 14.75
N GLY A 1125 -19.93 30.14 15.90
CA GLY A 1125 -19.93 29.32 17.11
C GLY A 1125 -19.13 29.94 18.25
N ILE A 1126 -18.99 29.19 19.34
CA ILE A 1126 -18.22 29.60 20.52
C ILE A 1126 -16.98 28.71 20.64
N ILE A 1127 -15.81 29.31 20.87
CA ILE A 1127 -14.59 28.54 21.15
C ILE A 1127 -14.77 27.81 22.47
N SER A 1128 -14.94 26.50 22.42
CA SER A 1128 -15.20 25.69 23.62
C SER A 1128 -13.91 25.32 24.36
N LYS A 1129 -12.81 25.09 23.62
CA LYS A 1129 -11.54 24.67 24.21
C LYS A 1129 -10.36 24.93 23.30
N ILE A 1130 -9.21 25.31 23.86
CA ILE A 1130 -7.92 25.42 23.17
C ILE A 1130 -7.00 24.31 23.69
N LEU A 1131 -6.57 23.41 22.80
CA LEU A 1131 -5.87 22.17 23.16
C LEU A 1131 -4.34 22.28 23.02
N LEU A 1132 -3.84 23.15 22.15
CA LEU A 1132 -2.42 23.35 21.89
C LEU A 1132 -1.98 24.77 22.23
N LYS A 1133 -0.70 24.95 22.55
CA LYS A 1133 -0.12 26.25 22.93
C LYS A 1133 0.69 26.84 21.79
N GLU A 1134 0.83 28.17 21.78
CA GLU A 1134 1.77 28.86 20.90
C GLU A 1134 3.19 28.27 21.02
N ASN A 1135 3.92 28.31 19.91
CA ASN A 1135 5.20 27.66 19.66
C ASN A 1135 5.20 26.12 19.65
N ALA A 1136 4.05 25.45 19.80
CA ALA A 1136 3.98 24.00 19.63
C ALA A 1136 4.26 23.58 18.17
N MET A 1137 5.06 22.53 18.00
CA MET A 1137 5.12 21.81 16.74
C MET A 1137 3.84 21.00 16.59
N ILE A 1138 3.19 21.17 15.44
CA ILE A 1138 1.91 20.53 15.14
C ILE A 1138 2.07 19.69 13.89
N GLU A 1139 1.48 18.51 13.92
CA GLU A 1139 1.31 17.67 12.74
C GLU A 1139 -0.02 17.98 12.05
N GLN A 1140 -0.17 17.49 10.83
CA GLN A 1140 -1.47 17.52 10.18
C GLN A 1140 -2.52 16.82 11.06
N ASP A 1141 -3.70 17.41 11.08
CA ASP A 1141 -4.90 16.96 11.80
C ASP A 1141 -4.77 17.02 13.32
N ASP A 1142 -3.70 17.58 13.89
CA ASP A 1142 -3.63 17.93 15.31
C ASP A 1142 -4.72 18.95 15.62
N CYS A 1143 -5.63 18.61 16.53
CA CYS A 1143 -6.70 19.48 16.99
C CYS A 1143 -6.11 20.61 17.83
N VAL A 1144 -6.20 21.84 17.32
CA VAL A 1144 -5.68 23.04 17.97
C VAL A 1144 -6.73 23.60 18.94
N LEU A 1145 -7.99 23.66 18.50
CA LEU A 1145 -9.12 24.15 19.30
C LEU A 1145 -10.45 23.54 18.83
N GLN A 1146 -11.51 23.71 19.63
CA GLN A 1146 -12.85 23.20 19.34
C GLN A 1146 -13.88 24.32 19.30
N VAL A 1147 -14.77 24.31 18.29
CA VAL A 1147 -15.85 25.28 18.09
C VAL A 1147 -17.20 24.58 18.23
N ASN A 1148 -18.02 25.02 19.19
CA ASN A 1148 -19.39 24.54 19.34
C ASN A 1148 -20.34 25.37 18.48
#